data_AF-A0A7X3XK21-F1
#
_entry.id   AF-A0A7X3XK21-F1
#
_cell.length_a   1.000
_cell.length_b   1.000
_cell.length_c   1.000
_cell.angle_alpha   90.00
_cell.angle_beta   90.00
_cell.angle_gamma   90.00
#
_symmetry.space_group_name_H-M   'P 1'
#
loop_
_entity.id
_entity.type
_entity.pdbx_description
1 polymer ?
#
loop_
_entity_poly.entity_id
_entity_poly.type
_entity_poly.pdbx_seq_one_letter_code
_entity_poly.pdbx_strand_id
1 'polypeptide(L)'
;MPLMLIFQHGHTLTFAIINRRPRQREGDRDVLEKVTLIKDIDVVKPHRAHLDILAELALDALYQKYEFSNFLELHQAWQQTLDTAELNRRFFKEIADWYFWTVELVPSALFDEDEIGGLLTSLDPQESSYYKAILQNLFFATLNQEMNTPEKPNNRKFRGEGRQHYNITSLYRYKCYFRDPDAALRLFASIPFLNGGLFECLDKPAPDDGKTILRVDGFSDREDNPLHVPNELFFSEPQVVNLNAVYDTKNSRYTVQGLIHILNRYKFTIAENTPIEEEVALDPELLGQVFENLLAAYNPETGTTARKQTGSFYTPREIVNYMVDESLIAYLQNAVSSRAIHCPSETKLRHLLAYNDEPHQFTDTEVGHLIAAIDTLKILDPACGSGAFPMGILHKLVFLLGKLDPRNSQWRQRQIDRVQGAITASEKIDDSTFRESAINELEGEIASINEAFERNELDYGRKLYLIENCIYGVDIQPIATQIAKLRFFISLIVEQKIDDARENRGVRPLPNLETKFVAANTLLDVEKPAQLLLRNPEVDRKEKALEEVRRRHFTARTPRTKDRYRQRDADLRSEISALLQADGFPSETTEKIAAWDPYDQNAAADFFDPEWMFGITDGFDVVIGNPPYVRQEKIKALKPTLKKHYTCYTGAADLYVYFYERGLQLLSPNGIHTFICSNSWLDVNYGAPLQKYVLDNTVGAVICHSEAEREFESADINTIVSILQNGTPDADSRARFLTFKTFIGDPNLENRRERTRTYTELAQAGTRDNK
;
A
#
# COMPACT_ATOMS: atom_id res chain seq x y z
N MET A 1 -41.26 17.61 -5.17
CA MET A 1 -40.62 18.56 -6.12
C MET A 1 -39.11 18.45 -5.93
N PRO A 2 -38.32 18.31 -7.00
CA PRO A 2 -36.86 18.38 -6.92
C PRO A 2 -36.45 19.76 -6.45
N LEU A 3 -35.45 19.86 -5.57
CA LEU A 3 -35.03 21.12 -4.97
C LEU A 3 -33.54 21.36 -5.25
N MET A 4 -33.25 22.45 -5.94
CA MET A 4 -31.90 22.98 -6.10
C MET A 4 -31.76 24.19 -5.19
N LEU A 5 -30.81 24.15 -4.27
CA LEU A 5 -30.50 25.24 -3.37
C LEU A 5 -29.17 25.85 -3.78
N ILE A 6 -29.12 27.18 -3.79
CA ILE A 6 -27.91 27.94 -4.04
C ILE A 6 -27.64 28.74 -2.77
N PHE A 7 -26.48 28.50 -2.16
CA PHE A 7 -26.01 29.24 -1.00
C PHE A 7 -24.89 30.16 -1.43
N GLN A 8 -24.99 31.44 -1.11
CA GLN A 8 -23.89 32.38 -1.29
C GLN A 8 -23.39 32.83 0.08
N HIS A 9 -22.09 32.72 0.31
CA HIS A 9 -21.44 33.20 1.53
C HIS A 9 -20.16 33.97 1.16
N GLY A 10 -20.16 35.28 1.38
CA GLY A 10 -19.06 36.14 0.93
C GLY A 10 -18.88 36.08 -0.59
N HIS A 11 -17.67 35.73 -1.03
CA HIS A 11 -17.32 35.58 -2.45
C HIS A 11 -17.52 34.15 -2.99
N THR A 12 -18.04 33.22 -2.18
CA THR A 12 -18.23 31.83 -2.60
C THR A 12 -19.70 31.47 -2.77
N LEU A 13 -19.96 30.58 -3.73
CA LEU A 13 -21.29 30.07 -4.06
C LEU A 13 -21.29 28.54 -4.01
N THR A 14 -22.33 27.96 -3.42
CA THR A 14 -22.50 26.51 -3.28
C THR A 14 -23.82 26.08 -3.89
N PHE A 15 -23.80 25.09 -4.77
CA PHE A 15 -24.99 24.43 -5.30
C PHE A 15 -25.27 23.14 -4.53
N ALA A 16 -26.51 22.95 -4.11
CA ALA A 16 -27.00 21.70 -3.53
C ALA A 16 -28.18 21.18 -4.34
N ILE A 17 -28.11 19.93 -4.78
CA ILE A 17 -29.17 19.26 -5.52
C ILE A 17 -29.69 18.12 -4.65
N ILE A 18 -30.96 18.19 -4.29
CA ILE A 18 -31.60 17.25 -3.37
C ILE A 18 -32.44 16.25 -4.16
N ASN A 19 -32.04 14.99 -4.13
CA ASN A 19 -32.75 13.90 -4.77
C ASN A 19 -33.89 13.37 -3.88
N ARG A 20 -34.99 12.97 -4.52
CA ARG A 20 -36.15 12.35 -3.86
C ARG A 20 -36.70 11.22 -4.70
N ARG A 21 -37.00 10.09 -4.07
CA ARG A 21 -37.78 9.01 -4.70
C ARG A 21 -39.15 8.84 -4.03
N PRO A 22 -40.16 8.36 -4.77
CA PRO A 22 -41.44 7.95 -4.17
C PRO A 22 -41.23 6.78 -3.20
N ARG A 23 -41.86 6.82 -2.03
CA ARG A 23 -41.79 5.74 -1.03
C ARG A 23 -42.52 4.49 -1.54
N GLN A 24 -41.82 3.35 -1.62
CA GLN A 24 -42.37 2.10 -2.17
C GLN A 24 -43.62 1.54 -1.45
N ARG A 25 -43.93 1.99 -0.22
CA ARG A 25 -45.08 1.52 0.59
C ARG A 25 -46.24 2.52 0.68
N GLU A 26 -45.99 3.81 0.47
CA GLU A 26 -47.01 4.87 0.54
C GLU A 26 -46.70 5.86 -0.59
N GLY A 27 -47.46 5.82 -1.68
CA GLY A 27 -47.19 6.60 -2.89
C GLY A 27 -47.34 8.12 -2.74
N ASP A 28 -47.79 8.59 -1.57
CA ASP A 28 -48.06 10.01 -1.28
C ASP A 28 -46.95 10.66 -0.42
N ARG A 29 -45.84 9.95 -0.19
CA ARG A 29 -44.67 10.45 0.57
C ARG A 29 -43.37 10.24 -0.19
N ASP A 30 -42.54 11.28 -0.21
CA ASP A 30 -41.19 11.24 -0.76
C ASP A 30 -40.18 10.73 0.28
N VAL A 31 -39.16 9.98 -0.16
CA VAL A 31 -37.96 9.65 0.61
C VAL A 31 -36.81 10.50 0.06
N LEU A 32 -36.12 11.22 0.94
CA LEU A 32 -34.89 11.95 0.57
C LEU A 32 -33.77 10.96 0.26
N GLU A 33 -33.09 11.18 -0.86
CA GLU A 33 -31.90 10.42 -1.25
C GLU A 33 -30.63 11.28 -1.05
N LYS A 34 -29.50 10.84 -1.62
CA LYS A 34 -28.21 11.53 -1.59
C LYS A 34 -28.36 12.99 -2.06
N VAL A 35 -27.70 13.91 -1.35
CA VAL A 35 -27.60 15.32 -1.73
C VAL A 35 -26.26 15.52 -2.43
N THR A 36 -26.28 16.02 -3.66
CA THR A 36 -25.06 16.35 -4.41
C THR A 36 -24.73 17.81 -4.20
N LEU A 37 -23.49 18.10 -3.80
CA LEU A 37 -23.02 19.45 -3.46
C LEU A 37 -21.84 19.86 -4.35
N ILE A 38 -21.91 21.05 -4.95
CA ILE A 38 -20.76 21.76 -5.55
C ILE A 38 -20.50 22.96 -4.66
N LYS A 39 -19.47 22.87 -3.80
CA LYS A 39 -19.17 23.89 -2.79
C LYS A 39 -18.14 24.91 -3.27
N ASP A 40 -18.15 26.07 -2.62
CA ASP A 40 -17.06 27.05 -2.64
C ASP A 40 -16.63 27.56 -4.03
N ILE A 41 -17.59 27.82 -4.89
CA ILE A 41 -17.37 28.47 -6.18
C ILE A 41 -17.05 29.95 -5.93
N ASP A 42 -15.76 30.29 -5.96
CA ASP A 42 -15.29 31.68 -5.91
C ASP A 42 -15.79 32.45 -7.14
N VAL A 43 -16.60 33.49 -6.92
CA VAL A 43 -17.21 34.29 -7.99
C VAL A 43 -16.23 35.35 -8.53
N VAL A 44 -15.16 35.66 -7.81
CA VAL A 44 -14.14 36.65 -8.19
C VAL A 44 -13.00 36.00 -8.95
N LYS A 45 -12.57 34.80 -8.51
CA LYS A 45 -11.52 34.00 -9.17
C LYS A 45 -11.97 32.53 -9.31
N PRO A 46 -12.95 32.24 -10.19
CA PRO A 46 -13.50 30.90 -10.31
C PRO A 46 -12.45 29.89 -10.77
N HIS A 47 -12.43 28.74 -10.09
CA HIS A 47 -11.60 27.62 -10.49
C HIS A 47 -12.08 27.07 -11.85
N ARG A 48 -11.15 26.74 -12.76
CA ARG A 48 -11.48 26.26 -14.11
C ARG A 48 -12.43 25.05 -14.09
N ALA A 49 -12.19 24.08 -13.20
CA ALA A 49 -13.08 22.93 -13.03
C ALA A 49 -14.53 23.30 -12.65
N HIS A 50 -14.73 24.35 -11.84
CA HIS A 50 -16.08 24.83 -11.54
C HIS A 50 -16.74 25.42 -12.79
N LEU A 51 -15.99 26.15 -13.62
CA LEU A 51 -16.49 26.67 -14.89
C LEU A 51 -16.84 25.55 -15.86
N ASP A 52 -16.02 24.50 -15.95
CA ASP A 52 -16.25 23.36 -16.85
C ASP A 52 -17.49 22.56 -16.42
N ILE A 53 -17.67 22.29 -15.12
CA ILE A 53 -18.86 21.63 -14.59
C ILE A 53 -20.11 22.49 -14.85
N LEU A 54 -20.04 23.80 -14.59
CA LEU A 54 -21.17 24.71 -14.86
C LEU A 54 -21.48 24.82 -16.35
N ALA A 55 -20.48 24.73 -17.22
CA ALA A 55 -20.66 24.72 -18.67
C ALA A 55 -21.33 23.44 -19.15
N GLU A 56 -21.00 22.28 -18.57
CA GLU A 56 -21.68 21.01 -18.87
C GLU A 56 -23.13 20.96 -18.34
N LEU A 57 -23.42 21.67 -17.25
CA LEU A 57 -24.77 21.84 -16.71
C LEU A 57 -25.60 22.92 -17.42
N ALA A 58 -24.99 23.68 -18.33
CA ALA A 58 -25.69 24.70 -19.10
C ALA A 58 -26.72 24.05 -20.03
N LEU A 59 -27.88 24.71 -20.19
CA LEU A 59 -28.98 24.23 -21.04
C LEU A 59 -28.51 23.87 -22.45
N ASP A 60 -27.69 24.72 -23.07
CA ASP A 60 -27.19 24.51 -24.43
C ASP A 60 -26.32 23.25 -24.54
N ALA A 61 -25.52 22.95 -23.51
CA ALA A 61 -24.68 21.75 -23.46
C ALA A 61 -25.52 20.49 -23.20
N LEU A 62 -26.57 20.60 -22.38
CA LEU A 62 -27.46 19.48 -22.09
C LEU A 62 -28.34 19.12 -23.28
N TYR A 63 -28.85 20.11 -24.03
CA TYR A 63 -29.61 19.85 -25.26
C TYR A 63 -28.79 19.15 -26.35
N GLN A 64 -27.46 19.25 -26.32
CA GLN A 64 -26.59 18.49 -27.23
C GLN A 64 -26.50 17.00 -26.86
N LYS A 65 -26.75 16.63 -25.59
CA LYS A 65 -26.59 15.26 -25.08
C LYS A 65 -27.91 14.56 -24.73
N TYR A 66 -28.92 15.31 -24.30
CA TYR A 66 -30.18 14.79 -23.79
C TYR A 66 -31.35 15.57 -24.39
N GLU A 67 -32.43 14.87 -24.72
CA GLU A 67 -33.72 15.49 -25.03
C GLU A 67 -34.56 15.56 -23.76
N PHE A 68 -35.03 16.75 -23.39
CA PHE A 68 -35.93 16.94 -22.25
C PHE A 68 -36.98 18.01 -22.59
N SER A 69 -38.21 17.78 -22.14
CA SER A 69 -39.40 18.59 -22.44
C SER A 69 -40.10 19.12 -21.18
N ASN A 70 -39.70 18.61 -20.00
CA ASN A 70 -40.23 19.04 -18.71
C ASN A 70 -39.13 19.06 -17.64
N PHE A 71 -39.43 19.67 -16.48
CA PHE A 71 -38.45 19.85 -15.41
C PHE A 71 -37.98 18.52 -14.78
N LEU A 72 -38.79 17.47 -14.81
CA LEU A 72 -38.39 16.15 -14.31
C LEU A 72 -37.33 15.52 -15.24
N GLU A 73 -37.52 15.63 -16.55
CA GLU A 73 -36.55 15.19 -17.56
C GLU A 73 -35.28 16.05 -17.56
N LEU A 74 -35.40 17.38 -17.37
CA LEU A 74 -34.25 18.26 -17.20
C LEU A 74 -33.47 17.90 -15.92
N HIS A 75 -34.17 17.65 -14.82
CA HIS A 75 -33.56 17.18 -13.58
C HIS A 75 -32.91 15.81 -13.78
N GLN A 76 -33.50 14.91 -14.56
CA GLN A 76 -32.89 13.63 -14.92
C GLN A 76 -31.69 13.79 -15.86
N ALA A 77 -31.66 14.78 -16.74
CA ALA A 77 -30.52 15.08 -17.61
C ALA A 77 -29.36 15.70 -16.81
N TRP A 78 -29.67 16.64 -15.91
CA TRP A 78 -28.72 17.13 -14.90
C TRP A 78 -28.23 15.98 -14.04
N GLN A 79 -29.14 15.11 -13.59
CA GLN A 79 -28.79 13.91 -12.84
C GLN A 79 -27.88 13.03 -13.69
N GLN A 80 -28.18 12.61 -14.91
CA GLN A 80 -27.28 11.79 -15.73
C GLN A 80 -25.93 12.45 -16.03
N THR A 81 -25.88 13.78 -16.06
CA THR A 81 -24.63 14.55 -16.16
C THR A 81 -23.85 14.58 -14.84
N LEU A 82 -24.55 14.44 -13.71
CA LEU A 82 -24.01 14.45 -12.33
C LEU A 82 -23.90 13.06 -11.66
N ASP A 83 -24.58 12.06 -12.19
CA ASP A 83 -24.94 10.77 -11.58
C ASP A 83 -24.19 9.67 -12.35
N THR A 84 -22.98 9.43 -11.87
CA THR A 84 -22.48 8.09 -11.54
C THR A 84 -22.70 6.95 -12.54
N ALA A 85 -22.56 7.21 -13.84
CA ALA A 85 -22.17 6.20 -14.83
C ALA A 85 -21.17 6.68 -15.91
N GLU A 86 -20.91 7.99 -16.02
CA GLU A 86 -19.73 8.53 -16.72
C GLU A 86 -18.66 9.04 -15.73
N LEU A 87 -18.94 8.96 -14.43
CA LEU A 87 -17.90 9.12 -13.39
C LEU A 87 -16.96 7.90 -13.35
N ASN A 88 -17.22 6.83 -14.11
CA ASN A 88 -16.65 5.50 -13.85
C ASN A 88 -16.04 4.74 -15.05
N ARG A 89 -15.54 5.43 -16.08
CA ARG A 89 -14.58 4.78 -17.02
C ARG A 89 -13.57 5.69 -17.70
N ARG A 90 -13.52 6.96 -17.32
CA ARG A 90 -12.53 7.96 -17.79
C ARG A 90 -11.82 8.65 -16.62
N PHE A 91 -12.54 8.96 -15.55
CA PHE A 91 -12.01 9.51 -14.29
C PHE A 91 -10.87 8.65 -13.66
N PHE A 92 -11.00 7.33 -13.65
CA PHE A 92 -10.13 6.40 -12.88
C PHE A 92 -8.89 5.85 -13.60
N LYS A 93 -8.62 6.27 -14.83
CA LYS A 93 -7.36 5.94 -15.54
C LYS A 93 -6.45 7.16 -15.72
N GLU A 94 -6.99 8.30 -15.30
CA GLU A 94 -6.57 9.67 -15.52
C GLU A 94 -6.13 10.35 -14.20
N ILE A 95 -6.11 9.63 -13.08
CA ILE A 95 -5.76 10.14 -11.72
C ILE A 95 -4.36 9.71 -11.27
N ALA A 96 -3.80 8.64 -11.85
CA ALA A 96 -2.49 8.10 -11.47
C ALA A 96 -1.34 9.03 -11.83
N ASP A 97 -1.44 9.73 -12.96
CA ASP A 97 -0.26 10.40 -13.48
C ASP A 97 -0.16 11.87 -12.98
N TRP A 98 -1.18 12.40 -12.27
CA TRP A 98 -1.11 13.64 -11.47
C TRP A 98 -0.68 13.40 -10.02
N TYR A 99 0.02 12.31 -9.82
CA TYR A 99 1.20 12.34 -8.96
C TYR A 99 2.06 13.61 -9.16
N PHE A 100 1.99 14.25 -10.33
CA PHE A 100 2.56 15.56 -10.65
C PHE A 100 1.98 16.77 -9.89
N TRP A 101 0.89 16.59 -9.15
CA TRP A 101 0.63 17.39 -7.95
C TRP A 101 1.53 16.90 -6.81
N THR A 102 2.79 17.20 -7.00
CA THR A 102 3.88 16.86 -6.11
C THR A 102 3.90 17.87 -4.96
N VAL A 103 2.87 17.89 -4.10
CA VAL A 103 2.98 18.28 -2.68
C VAL A 103 3.64 19.65 -2.37
N GLU A 104 3.66 20.63 -3.28
CA GLU A 104 4.55 21.83 -3.20
C GLU A 104 6.07 21.53 -3.17
N LEU A 105 6.49 20.27 -3.33
CA LEU A 105 7.88 19.84 -3.37
C LEU A 105 8.52 20.05 -4.74
N VAL A 106 7.74 19.92 -5.82
CA VAL A 106 8.18 20.14 -7.21
C VAL A 106 7.45 21.34 -7.81
N PRO A 107 8.14 22.27 -8.51
CA PRO A 107 7.51 23.42 -9.15
C PRO A 107 6.45 23.02 -10.17
N SER A 108 5.25 23.63 -10.10
CA SER A 108 4.16 23.44 -11.08
C SER A 108 4.56 23.81 -12.50
N ALA A 109 5.55 24.70 -12.63
CA ALA A 109 6.23 25.08 -13.87
C ALA A 109 6.66 23.89 -14.74
N LEU A 110 7.00 22.75 -14.13
CA LEU A 110 7.44 21.56 -14.87
C LEU A 110 6.30 20.79 -15.55
N PHE A 111 5.06 21.16 -15.27
CA PHE A 111 3.83 20.53 -15.75
C PHE A 111 2.92 21.52 -16.48
N ASP A 112 3.42 22.72 -16.76
CA ASP A 112 2.72 23.72 -17.55
C ASP A 112 3.33 23.78 -18.95
N GLU A 113 2.48 23.68 -19.98
CA GLU A 113 2.92 23.61 -21.37
C GLU A 113 3.61 24.91 -21.83
N ASP A 114 3.11 26.06 -21.38
CA ASP A 114 3.67 27.36 -21.76
C ASP A 114 5.04 27.57 -21.10
N GLU A 115 5.16 27.22 -19.81
CA GLU A 115 6.43 27.34 -19.08
C GLU A 115 7.50 26.35 -19.61
N ILE A 116 7.12 25.09 -19.84
CA ILE A 116 8.01 24.08 -20.43
C ILE A 116 8.38 24.46 -21.88
N GLY A 117 7.45 25.02 -22.65
CA GLY A 117 7.70 25.51 -24.00
C GLY A 117 8.68 26.68 -24.04
N GLY A 118 8.80 27.42 -22.93
CA GLY A 118 9.88 28.41 -22.71
C GLY A 118 11.23 27.77 -22.38
N LEU A 119 11.23 26.65 -21.67
CA LEU A 119 12.44 25.96 -21.16
C LEU A 119 13.08 25.02 -22.19
N LEU A 120 12.27 24.30 -22.96
CA LEU A 120 12.71 23.29 -23.94
C LEU A 120 12.87 23.87 -25.34
N THR A 121 13.80 23.28 -26.09
CA THR A 121 14.10 23.65 -27.49
C THR A 121 12.92 23.41 -28.42
N SER A 122 12.25 22.26 -28.27
CA SER A 122 11.10 21.83 -29.06
C SER A 122 10.11 21.03 -28.19
N LEU A 123 8.82 21.18 -28.47
CA LEU A 123 7.70 20.40 -27.94
C LEU A 123 6.90 19.76 -29.09
N ASP A 124 7.56 19.43 -30.20
CA ASP A 124 6.88 18.73 -31.30
C ASP A 124 6.16 17.47 -30.78
N PRO A 125 4.87 17.25 -31.13
CA PRO A 125 4.08 16.10 -30.67
C PRO A 125 4.78 14.74 -30.81
N GLN A 126 5.57 14.57 -31.87
CA GLN A 126 6.26 13.30 -32.18
C GLN A 126 7.64 13.19 -31.53
N GLU A 127 8.16 14.25 -30.92
CA GLU A 127 9.43 14.18 -30.19
C GLU A 127 9.24 13.66 -28.77
N SER A 128 10.34 13.25 -28.14
CA SER A 128 10.38 12.78 -26.73
C SER A 128 11.14 13.77 -25.83
N SER A 129 11.07 15.06 -26.16
CA SER A 129 11.83 16.10 -25.46
C SER A 129 11.37 16.27 -24.02
N TYR A 130 10.07 16.25 -23.74
CA TYR A 130 9.54 16.39 -22.39
C TYR A 130 9.97 15.23 -21.48
N TYR A 131 9.74 13.99 -21.93
CA TYR A 131 10.08 12.81 -21.14
C TYR A 131 11.58 12.71 -20.87
N LYS A 132 12.44 12.92 -21.88
CA LYS A 132 13.90 12.82 -21.73
C LYS A 132 14.49 13.98 -20.92
N ALA A 133 14.09 15.22 -21.21
CA ALA A 133 14.70 16.39 -20.59
C ALA A 133 14.13 16.66 -19.19
N ILE A 134 12.83 16.47 -18.98
CA ILE A 134 12.16 16.80 -17.72
C ILE A 134 12.01 15.57 -16.84
N LEU A 135 11.20 14.59 -17.26
CA LEU A 135 10.80 13.47 -16.39
C LEU A 135 11.99 12.59 -15.98
N GLN A 136 12.82 12.17 -16.93
CA GLN A 136 13.99 11.35 -16.62
C GLN A 136 14.96 12.08 -15.67
N ASN A 137 15.25 13.36 -15.91
CA ASN A 137 16.13 14.12 -15.04
C ASN A 137 15.51 14.34 -13.64
N LEU A 138 14.20 14.58 -13.56
CA LEU A 138 13.47 14.74 -12.31
C LEU A 138 13.59 13.48 -11.43
N PHE A 139 13.29 12.30 -11.98
CA PHE A 139 13.30 11.06 -11.20
C PHE A 139 14.72 10.61 -10.83
N PHE A 140 15.65 10.58 -11.80
CA PHE A 140 16.97 9.98 -11.59
C PHE A 140 18.03 10.95 -11.08
N ALA A 141 18.02 12.21 -11.55
CA ALA A 141 19.08 13.20 -11.26
C ALA A 141 18.65 14.29 -10.27
N THR A 142 17.36 14.37 -9.90
CA THR A 142 16.85 15.32 -8.92
C THR A 142 16.38 14.64 -7.64
N LEU A 143 15.34 13.80 -7.70
CA LEU A 143 14.74 13.17 -6.51
C LEU A 143 15.66 12.14 -5.85
N ASN A 144 16.57 11.54 -6.63
CA ASN A 144 17.53 10.54 -6.18
C ASN A 144 18.97 11.08 -5.97
N GLN A 145 19.15 12.41 -5.97
CA GLN A 145 20.46 13.04 -5.76
C GLN A 145 20.38 14.17 -4.72
N GLU A 146 21.32 14.18 -3.77
CA GLU A 146 21.41 15.21 -2.71
C GLU A 146 21.45 16.64 -3.31
N MET A 147 20.87 17.60 -2.58
CA MET A 147 20.96 19.02 -2.94
C MET A 147 22.41 19.51 -2.89
N ASN A 148 22.71 20.61 -3.59
CA ASN A 148 24.01 21.25 -3.49
C ASN A 148 24.15 21.93 -2.12
N THR A 149 25.18 21.58 -1.35
CA THR A 149 25.53 22.22 -0.08
C THR A 149 26.82 23.06 -0.22
N PRO A 150 27.16 23.95 0.73
CA PRO A 150 28.44 24.65 0.72
C PRO A 150 29.65 23.71 0.64
N GLU A 151 29.56 22.52 1.26
CA GLU A 151 30.59 21.48 1.22
C GLU A 151 30.58 20.68 -0.09
N LYS A 152 29.42 20.55 -0.73
CA LYS A 152 29.21 19.81 -1.99
C LYS A 152 28.47 20.66 -3.04
N PRO A 153 29.11 21.69 -3.62
CA PRO A 153 28.44 22.66 -4.50
C PRO A 153 28.05 22.10 -5.88
N ASN A 154 28.53 20.90 -6.24
CA ASN A 154 28.45 20.33 -7.59
C ASN A 154 27.78 18.94 -7.63
N ASN A 155 26.92 18.65 -6.65
CA ASN A 155 26.18 17.38 -6.59
C ASN A 155 25.14 17.26 -7.70
N ARG A 156 24.40 18.34 -7.98
CA ARG A 156 23.39 18.43 -9.04
C ARG A 156 23.90 19.28 -10.19
N LYS A 157 24.45 18.62 -11.22
CA LYS A 157 24.99 19.27 -12.42
C LYS A 157 24.77 18.42 -13.66
N PHE A 158 24.87 19.06 -14.83
CA PHE A 158 24.91 18.34 -16.10
C PHE A 158 26.19 17.50 -16.23
N ARG A 159 26.04 16.35 -16.89
CA ARG A 159 27.15 15.48 -17.28
C ARG A 159 28.13 16.24 -18.20
N GLY A 160 29.43 16.08 -17.97
CA GLY A 160 30.47 16.58 -18.88
C GLY A 160 30.53 15.80 -20.20
N GLU A 161 31.14 16.41 -21.23
CA GLU A 161 31.39 15.76 -22.53
C GLU A 161 32.56 14.76 -22.42
N GLY A 162 32.29 13.47 -22.57
CA GLY A 162 33.31 12.41 -22.57
C GLY A 162 32.89 11.09 -21.91
N ARG A 163 33.75 10.06 -22.00
CA ARG A 163 33.52 8.71 -21.42
C ARG A 163 33.66 8.64 -19.89
N GLN A 164 34.05 9.74 -19.23
CA GLN A 164 34.33 9.79 -17.78
C GLN A 164 33.10 9.61 -16.89
N HIS A 165 31.89 9.75 -17.44
CA HIS A 165 30.63 9.63 -16.70
C HIS A 165 29.77 8.45 -17.17
N TYR A 166 30.41 7.42 -17.73
CA TYR A 166 29.74 6.18 -18.11
C TYR A 166 29.09 5.55 -16.87
N ASN A 167 27.78 5.25 -16.94
CA ASN A 167 26.95 4.67 -15.87
C ASN A 167 26.66 5.56 -14.65
N ILE A 168 26.98 6.85 -14.70
CA ILE A 168 26.55 7.76 -13.64
C ILE A 168 25.08 8.11 -13.89
N THR A 169 24.23 7.72 -12.94
CA THR A 169 22.77 7.94 -12.99
C THR A 169 22.33 9.22 -12.28
N SER A 170 23.20 9.78 -11.44
CA SER A 170 22.93 10.94 -10.58
C SER A 170 23.17 12.32 -11.23
N LEU A 171 23.57 12.37 -12.51
CA LEU A 171 23.86 13.62 -13.22
C LEU A 171 22.81 13.91 -14.28
N TYR A 172 22.52 15.20 -14.48
CA TYR A 172 21.54 15.65 -15.47
C TYR A 172 22.04 15.37 -16.90
N ARG A 173 21.14 14.88 -17.75
CA ARG A 173 21.38 14.55 -19.16
C ARG A 173 20.62 15.50 -20.07
N TYR A 174 20.79 15.34 -21.38
CA TYR A 174 19.98 16.02 -22.40
C TYR A 174 20.10 17.55 -22.37
N LYS A 175 21.29 18.07 -22.06
CA LYS A 175 21.57 19.52 -22.04
C LYS A 175 21.14 20.22 -23.34
N CYS A 176 21.26 19.55 -24.48
CA CYS A 176 20.86 20.05 -25.79
C CYS A 176 19.36 20.30 -25.96
N TYR A 177 18.51 19.66 -25.15
CA TYR A 177 17.06 19.85 -25.21
C TYR A 177 16.60 21.11 -24.46
N PHE A 178 17.45 21.74 -23.66
CA PHE A 178 17.14 22.98 -22.94
C PHE A 178 17.61 24.22 -23.71
N ARG A 179 16.75 25.24 -23.79
CA ARG A 179 17.12 26.56 -24.34
C ARG A 179 18.08 27.30 -23.41
N ASP A 180 17.78 27.27 -22.11
CA ASP A 180 18.63 27.75 -21.03
C ASP A 180 18.84 26.63 -19.99
N PRO A 181 19.95 25.87 -20.09
CA PRO A 181 20.27 24.83 -19.12
C PRO A 181 20.44 25.36 -17.69
N ASP A 182 20.89 26.60 -17.50
CA ASP A 182 21.10 27.17 -16.16
C ASP A 182 19.76 27.55 -15.51
N ALA A 183 18.77 28.00 -16.30
CA ALA A 183 17.40 28.16 -15.82
C ALA A 183 16.79 26.83 -15.36
N ALA A 184 17.00 25.76 -16.12
CA ALA A 184 16.54 24.43 -15.73
C ALA A 184 17.18 23.98 -14.40
N LEU A 185 18.49 24.17 -14.22
CA LEU A 185 19.16 23.85 -12.97
C LEU A 185 18.63 24.66 -11.77
N ARG A 186 18.31 25.94 -11.97
CA ARG A 186 17.68 26.77 -10.92
C ARG A 186 16.31 26.23 -10.52
N LEU A 187 15.52 25.75 -11.48
CA LEU A 187 14.20 25.17 -11.23
C LEU A 187 14.30 23.83 -10.48
N PHE A 188 15.24 22.97 -10.86
CA PHE A 188 15.47 21.69 -10.16
C PHE A 188 16.17 21.86 -8.80
N ALA A 189 16.82 23.00 -8.54
CA ALA A 189 17.54 23.25 -7.29
C ALA A 189 16.62 23.34 -6.07
N SER A 190 15.38 23.79 -6.24
CA SER A 190 14.39 23.89 -5.13
C SER A 190 13.72 22.57 -4.78
N ILE A 191 13.98 21.49 -5.53
CA ILE A 191 13.32 20.20 -5.30
C ILE A 191 14.11 19.41 -4.25
N PRO A 192 13.50 18.98 -3.14
CA PRO A 192 14.22 18.22 -2.14
C PRO A 192 14.59 16.81 -2.62
N PHE A 193 15.63 16.28 -2.00
CA PHE A 193 16.05 14.90 -2.14
C PHE A 193 15.13 13.99 -1.32
N LEU A 194 14.54 12.98 -1.97
CA LEU A 194 13.65 12.02 -1.32
C LEU A 194 14.26 10.64 -1.21
N ASN A 195 15.01 10.18 -2.22
CA ASN A 195 15.64 8.85 -2.27
C ASN A 195 14.79 7.70 -1.71
N GLY A 196 13.98 7.09 -2.57
CA GLY A 196 13.37 5.79 -2.33
C GLY A 196 13.86 4.79 -3.37
N GLY A 197 13.97 3.50 -3.01
CA GLY A 197 14.36 2.44 -3.95
C GLY A 197 13.49 2.36 -5.21
N LEU A 198 12.27 2.90 -5.18
CA LEU A 198 11.37 3.04 -6.34
C LEU A 198 11.94 3.93 -7.46
N PHE A 199 12.79 4.92 -7.12
CA PHE A 199 13.37 5.87 -8.09
C PHE A 199 14.81 5.51 -8.47
N GLU A 200 15.26 4.32 -8.10
CA GLU A 200 16.57 3.82 -8.50
C GLU A 200 16.57 3.36 -9.95
N CYS A 201 17.68 3.60 -10.63
CA CYS A 201 17.90 3.07 -11.96
C CYS A 201 18.07 1.55 -11.87
N LEU A 202 17.24 0.81 -12.59
CA LEU A 202 17.24 -0.65 -12.66
C LEU A 202 18.26 -1.19 -13.67
N ASP A 203 19.06 -0.34 -14.30
CA ASP A 203 20.12 -0.74 -15.21
C ASP A 203 21.20 -1.53 -14.45
N LYS A 204 21.32 -2.84 -14.73
CA LYS A 204 22.27 -3.76 -14.07
C LYS A 204 23.42 -4.14 -15.02
N PRO A 205 24.67 -4.30 -14.54
CA PRO A 205 25.71 -4.94 -15.34
C PRO A 205 25.30 -6.39 -15.68
N ALA A 206 25.60 -6.83 -16.90
CA ALA A 206 25.27 -8.16 -17.38
C ALA A 206 26.07 -9.22 -16.60
N PRO A 207 25.43 -10.36 -16.25
CA PRO A 207 26.06 -11.41 -15.44
C PRO A 207 27.35 -12.00 -16.07
N ASP A 208 27.41 -12.05 -17.40
CA ASP A 208 28.43 -12.83 -18.12
C ASP A 208 29.80 -12.13 -18.24
N ASP A 209 29.85 -10.79 -18.30
CA ASP A 209 31.08 -10.04 -18.56
C ASP A 209 31.30 -8.82 -17.66
N GLY A 210 30.30 -8.40 -16.89
CA GLY A 210 30.30 -7.19 -16.06
C GLY A 210 30.55 -5.87 -16.82
N LYS A 211 30.63 -5.92 -18.16
CA LYS A 211 30.97 -4.80 -19.06
C LYS A 211 29.78 -4.38 -19.90
N THR A 212 28.95 -5.34 -20.29
CA THR A 212 27.66 -5.13 -20.91
C THR A 212 26.66 -4.76 -19.82
N ILE A 213 25.69 -3.89 -20.10
CA ILE A 213 24.70 -3.43 -19.11
C ILE A 213 23.33 -3.79 -19.65
N LEU A 214 22.58 -4.58 -18.87
CA LEU A 214 21.16 -4.81 -19.06
C LEU A 214 20.44 -3.51 -18.71
N ARG A 215 19.92 -2.83 -19.74
CA ARG A 215 19.16 -1.59 -19.56
C ARG A 215 17.69 -1.89 -19.52
N VAL A 216 17.11 -1.71 -18.34
CA VAL A 216 15.68 -1.99 -18.09
C VAL A 216 14.87 -0.72 -18.26
N ASP A 217 15.37 0.41 -17.73
CA ASP A 217 14.63 1.68 -17.70
C ASP A 217 14.89 2.57 -18.93
N GLY A 218 15.83 2.18 -19.77
CA GLY A 218 16.22 2.97 -20.94
C GLY A 218 16.77 4.36 -20.58
N PHE A 219 17.28 4.56 -19.36
CA PHE A 219 17.97 5.78 -18.93
C PHE A 219 19.38 5.86 -19.57
N SER A 220 19.42 5.86 -20.89
CA SER A 220 20.64 5.96 -21.68
C SER A 220 20.45 6.85 -22.89
N ASP A 221 21.47 7.63 -23.19
CA ASP A 221 21.57 8.53 -24.34
C ASP A 221 22.23 7.86 -25.55
N ARG A 222 22.22 6.53 -25.60
CA ARG A 222 22.86 5.77 -26.68
C ARG A 222 21.88 5.46 -27.80
N GLU A 223 22.39 5.52 -29.02
CA GLU A 223 21.64 5.24 -30.25
C GLU A 223 21.16 3.78 -30.33
N ASP A 224 21.73 2.87 -29.53
CA ASP A 224 21.39 1.44 -29.52
C ASP A 224 20.16 1.09 -28.65
N ASN A 225 19.65 2.02 -27.83
CA ASN A 225 18.41 1.85 -27.08
C ASN A 225 17.66 3.19 -26.93
N PRO A 226 17.06 3.72 -28.01
CA PRO A 226 16.38 5.01 -27.99
C PRO A 226 14.97 4.84 -27.41
N LEU A 227 14.84 4.92 -26.09
CA LEU A 227 13.53 5.05 -25.46
C LEU A 227 12.83 6.30 -26.04
N HIS A 228 11.60 6.12 -26.52
CA HIS A 228 10.84 7.16 -27.21
C HIS A 228 9.42 7.23 -26.67
N VAL A 229 9.15 8.26 -25.88
CA VAL A 229 7.82 8.58 -25.34
C VAL A 229 7.37 9.92 -25.94
N PRO A 230 6.41 9.93 -26.89
CA PRO A 230 5.96 11.13 -27.59
C PRO A 230 5.38 12.22 -26.66
N ASN A 231 5.61 13.48 -26.98
CA ASN A 231 5.05 14.63 -26.26
C ASN A 231 3.52 14.69 -26.36
N GLU A 232 2.92 14.18 -27.45
CA GLU A 232 1.46 14.14 -27.64
C GLU A 232 0.73 13.35 -26.54
N LEU A 233 1.40 12.39 -25.90
CA LEU A 233 0.82 11.66 -24.77
C LEU A 233 0.58 12.58 -23.57
N PHE A 234 1.36 13.66 -23.43
CA PHE A 234 1.29 14.58 -22.29
C PHE A 234 0.45 15.82 -22.59
N PHE A 235 0.57 16.39 -23.80
CA PHE A 235 0.01 17.71 -24.12
C PHE A 235 -0.95 17.71 -25.33
N SER A 236 -1.50 16.56 -25.73
CA SER A 236 -2.47 16.56 -26.85
C SER A 236 -3.80 17.22 -26.47
N GLU A 237 -4.32 18.01 -27.40
CA GLU A 237 -5.71 18.47 -27.35
C GLU A 237 -6.70 17.31 -27.49
N PRO A 238 -7.95 17.45 -27.02
CA PRO A 238 -8.97 16.41 -27.12
C PRO A 238 -9.18 15.92 -28.56
N GLN A 239 -8.87 14.65 -28.79
CA GLN A 239 -8.99 13.97 -30.08
C GLN A 239 -9.87 12.72 -29.97
N VAL A 240 -10.58 12.40 -31.06
CA VAL A 240 -11.48 11.24 -31.11
C VAL A 240 -10.75 10.07 -31.75
N VAL A 241 -10.47 9.04 -30.97
CA VAL A 241 -9.73 7.85 -31.38
C VAL A 241 -10.57 6.58 -31.28
N ASN A 242 -10.14 5.53 -31.99
CA ASN A 242 -10.77 4.22 -31.94
C ASN A 242 -9.99 3.30 -30.98
N LEU A 243 -10.55 3.06 -29.79
CA LEU A 243 -9.98 2.17 -28.75
C LEU A 243 -10.78 0.88 -28.56
N ASN A 244 -11.56 0.50 -29.57
CA ASN A 244 -12.43 -0.69 -29.52
C ASN A 244 -11.66 -1.97 -29.19
N ALA A 245 -10.44 -2.13 -29.71
CA ALA A 245 -9.58 -3.29 -29.45
C ALA A 245 -9.10 -3.39 -27.99
N VAL A 246 -8.91 -2.26 -27.31
CA VAL A 246 -8.41 -2.21 -25.93
C VAL A 246 -9.53 -2.42 -24.92
N TYR A 247 -10.71 -1.86 -25.20
CA TYR A 247 -11.86 -1.92 -24.30
C TYR A 247 -12.83 -3.08 -24.57
N ASP A 248 -12.51 -3.92 -25.57
CA ASP A 248 -13.36 -5.00 -26.08
C ASP A 248 -14.77 -4.51 -26.44
N THR A 249 -14.83 -3.40 -27.18
CA THR A 249 -16.08 -2.77 -27.65
C THR A 249 -16.16 -2.79 -29.17
N LYS A 250 -17.33 -2.53 -29.74
CA LYS A 250 -17.55 -2.45 -31.19
C LYS A 250 -18.28 -1.15 -31.52
N ASN A 251 -17.84 -0.48 -32.58
CA ASN A 251 -18.42 0.77 -33.10
C ASN A 251 -18.44 1.96 -32.13
N SER A 252 -17.62 1.94 -31.07
CA SER A 252 -17.48 3.07 -30.15
C SER A 252 -16.31 3.97 -30.57
N ARG A 253 -16.47 5.27 -30.37
CA ARG A 253 -15.40 6.27 -30.51
C ARG A 253 -15.12 6.87 -29.13
N TYR A 254 -13.84 7.04 -28.83
CA TYR A 254 -13.40 7.50 -27.51
C TYR A 254 -12.67 8.83 -27.68
N THR A 255 -13.07 9.83 -26.92
CA THR A 255 -12.31 11.07 -26.80
C THR A 255 -11.16 10.82 -25.84
N VAL A 256 -9.95 11.12 -26.28
CA VAL A 256 -8.71 11.10 -25.48
C VAL A 256 -8.06 12.47 -25.55
N GLN A 257 -7.32 12.83 -24.51
CA GLN A 257 -6.59 14.09 -24.38
C GLN A 257 -5.21 13.79 -23.78
N GLY A 258 -4.33 14.78 -23.82
CA GLY A 258 -3.01 14.72 -23.22
C GLY A 258 -3.10 14.57 -21.71
N LEU A 259 -2.17 13.79 -21.16
CA LEU A 259 -2.11 13.46 -19.75
C LEU A 259 -2.15 14.73 -18.89
N ILE A 260 -1.28 15.70 -19.09
CA ILE A 260 -1.24 16.91 -18.26
C ILE A 260 -2.57 17.67 -18.25
N HIS A 261 -3.27 17.77 -19.39
CA HIS A 261 -4.58 18.45 -19.45
C HIS A 261 -5.68 17.68 -18.71
N ILE A 262 -5.68 16.36 -18.86
CA ILE A 262 -6.53 15.46 -18.07
C ILE A 262 -6.32 15.73 -16.59
N LEU A 263 -5.05 15.70 -16.20
CA LEU A 263 -4.66 15.69 -14.83
C LEU A 263 -4.97 17.03 -14.12
N ASN A 264 -4.81 18.16 -14.82
CA ASN A 264 -5.12 19.52 -14.32
C ASN A 264 -6.62 19.81 -14.08
N ARG A 265 -7.52 18.88 -14.43
CA ARG A 265 -8.97 19.05 -14.28
C ARG A 265 -9.48 18.76 -12.85
N TYR A 266 -8.70 18.08 -12.01
CA TYR A 266 -9.14 17.58 -10.70
C TYR A 266 -8.43 18.27 -9.51
N LYS A 267 -9.07 18.29 -8.32
CA LYS A 267 -8.48 18.78 -7.06
C LYS A 267 -8.10 17.59 -6.15
N PHE A 268 -6.88 17.58 -5.64
CA PHE A 268 -6.33 16.50 -4.81
C PHE A 268 -6.23 16.97 -3.35
N THR A 269 -6.55 16.10 -2.39
CA THR A 269 -6.37 16.37 -0.95
C THR A 269 -5.17 15.63 -0.39
N ILE A 270 -4.59 16.21 0.66
CA ILE A 270 -3.40 15.72 1.34
C ILE A 270 -3.76 14.71 2.42
N ALA A 271 -4.96 14.78 2.98
CA ALA A 271 -5.37 13.96 4.11
C ALA A 271 -6.35 12.88 3.66
N GLU A 272 -6.07 11.63 4.07
CA GLU A 272 -7.08 10.57 4.14
C GLU A 272 -8.06 10.94 5.26
N ASN A 273 -8.99 11.84 4.96
CA ASN A 273 -9.90 12.31 6.00
C ASN A 273 -10.82 11.18 6.47
N THR A 274 -11.21 11.31 7.75
CA THR A 274 -12.10 10.39 8.46
C THR A 274 -13.46 10.27 7.75
N PRO A 275 -14.29 9.24 8.06
CA PRO A 275 -15.57 8.99 7.38
C PRO A 275 -16.60 10.14 7.41
N ILE A 276 -16.31 11.22 8.14
CA ILE A 276 -17.20 12.35 8.41
C ILE A 276 -16.93 13.54 7.47
N GLU A 277 -15.77 13.57 6.80
CA GLU A 277 -15.38 14.66 5.89
C GLU A 277 -15.37 14.16 4.44
N GLU A 278 -16.56 13.98 3.86
CA GLU A 278 -16.70 13.92 2.40
C GLU A 278 -16.39 15.31 1.81
N GLU A 279 -15.12 15.55 1.53
CA GLU A 279 -14.70 16.58 0.57
C GLU A 279 -14.55 15.96 -0.82
N VAL A 280 -14.92 16.74 -1.85
CA VAL A 280 -14.75 16.40 -3.27
C VAL A 280 -13.26 16.52 -3.61
N ALA A 281 -12.46 15.58 -3.11
CA ALA A 281 -11.02 15.55 -3.30
C ALA A 281 -10.47 14.12 -3.31
N LEU A 282 -9.39 13.93 -4.07
CA LEU A 282 -8.85 12.62 -4.42
C LEU A 282 -7.89 12.08 -3.34
N ASP A 283 -8.26 10.96 -2.71
CA ASP A 283 -7.54 10.22 -1.66
C ASP A 283 -6.42 9.30 -2.24
N PRO A 284 -5.24 9.16 -1.60
CA PRO A 284 -4.20 8.16 -1.93
C PRO A 284 -4.70 6.72 -2.20
N GLU A 285 -5.84 6.33 -1.63
CA GLU A 285 -6.54 5.07 -1.90
C GLU A 285 -6.90 4.88 -3.39
N LEU A 286 -7.28 5.95 -4.08
CA LEU A 286 -7.67 5.93 -5.48
C LEU A 286 -6.51 5.56 -6.42
N LEU A 287 -5.28 5.94 -6.06
CA LEU A 287 -4.08 5.52 -6.79
C LEU A 287 -3.93 4.00 -6.75
N GLY A 288 -4.15 3.39 -5.58
CA GLY A 288 -4.18 1.94 -5.42
C GLY A 288 -5.22 1.29 -6.36
N GLN A 289 -6.43 1.82 -6.41
CA GLN A 289 -7.49 1.33 -7.31
C GLN A 289 -7.12 1.50 -8.80
N VAL A 290 -6.48 2.61 -9.18
CA VAL A 290 -6.06 2.86 -10.57
C VAL A 290 -4.98 1.87 -11.00
N PHE A 291 -3.93 1.69 -10.19
CA PHE A 291 -2.85 0.78 -10.52
C PHE A 291 -3.30 -0.68 -10.57
N GLU A 292 -4.20 -1.09 -9.67
CA GLU A 292 -4.82 -2.42 -9.71
C GLU A 292 -5.71 -2.61 -10.95
N ASN A 293 -6.42 -1.57 -11.38
CA ASN A 293 -7.17 -1.58 -12.63
C ASN A 293 -6.27 -1.64 -13.88
N LEU A 294 -5.06 -1.09 -13.80
CA LEU A 294 -4.03 -1.20 -14.84
C LEU A 294 -3.41 -2.61 -14.87
N LEU A 295 -3.11 -3.20 -13.71
CA LEU A 295 -2.70 -4.60 -13.57
C LEU A 295 -3.75 -5.56 -14.13
N ALA A 296 -5.02 -5.27 -13.85
CA ALA A 296 -6.17 -5.97 -14.40
C ALA A 296 -6.25 -5.94 -15.94
N ALA A 297 -5.59 -4.98 -16.59
CA ALA A 297 -5.60 -4.84 -18.06
C ALA A 297 -4.40 -5.50 -18.74
N TYR A 298 -3.29 -5.77 -18.03
CA TYR A 298 -2.04 -6.19 -18.67
C TYR A 298 -1.41 -7.40 -17.97
N ASN A 299 -1.51 -8.58 -18.59
CA ASN A 299 -0.70 -9.74 -18.27
C ASN A 299 0.35 -9.93 -19.39
N PRO A 300 1.65 -9.67 -19.14
CA PRO A 300 2.70 -9.72 -20.16
C PRO A 300 2.80 -11.07 -20.88
N GLU A 301 2.45 -12.16 -20.19
CA GLU A 301 2.58 -13.53 -20.73
C GLU A 301 1.39 -13.99 -21.58
N THR A 302 0.21 -13.37 -21.43
CA THR A 302 -1.04 -13.93 -21.99
C THR A 302 -1.88 -12.96 -22.80
N GLY A 303 -1.57 -11.66 -22.80
CA GLY A 303 -2.26 -10.67 -23.65
C GLY A 303 -3.77 -10.57 -23.43
N THR A 304 -4.28 -11.01 -22.28
CA THR A 304 -5.72 -10.98 -21.93
C THR A 304 -5.93 -10.30 -20.57
N THR A 305 -7.14 -9.76 -20.36
CA THR A 305 -7.54 -9.02 -19.15
C THR A 305 -7.41 -9.89 -17.90
N ALA A 306 -6.45 -9.52 -17.03
CA ALA A 306 -5.97 -10.31 -15.90
C ALA A 306 -7.01 -10.57 -14.79
N ARG A 307 -8.10 -9.77 -14.72
CA ARG A 307 -9.15 -9.91 -13.66
C ARG A 307 -9.64 -11.34 -13.46
N LYS A 308 -9.78 -12.13 -14.54
CA LYS A 308 -10.32 -13.48 -14.42
C LYS A 308 -9.28 -14.50 -13.97
N GLN A 309 -7.98 -14.27 -14.16
CA GLN A 309 -6.93 -15.27 -13.91
C GLN A 309 -6.29 -15.14 -12.54
N THR A 310 -5.97 -13.93 -12.08
CA THR A 310 -5.30 -13.69 -10.79
C THR A 310 -6.26 -13.75 -9.60
N GLY A 311 -7.55 -13.43 -9.80
CA GLY A 311 -8.54 -13.40 -8.74
C GLY A 311 -8.30 -12.27 -7.71
N SER A 312 -7.53 -11.24 -8.08
CA SER A 312 -7.28 -10.05 -7.25
C SER A 312 -8.49 -9.12 -7.28
N PHE A 313 -9.13 -8.92 -6.13
CA PHE A 313 -10.25 -8.00 -5.95
C PHE A 313 -9.90 -6.94 -4.92
N TYR A 314 -10.26 -5.69 -5.23
CA TYR A 314 -10.08 -4.58 -4.31
C TYR A 314 -11.04 -4.72 -3.12
N THR A 315 -10.51 -4.67 -1.90
CA THR A 315 -11.31 -4.70 -0.67
C THR A 315 -11.81 -3.29 -0.34
N PRO A 316 -13.14 -3.08 -0.22
CA PRO A 316 -13.72 -1.79 0.20
C PRO A 316 -13.15 -1.29 1.53
N ARG A 317 -13.04 0.04 1.66
CA ARG A 317 -12.44 0.71 2.83
C ARG A 317 -13.18 0.39 4.13
N GLU A 318 -14.50 0.30 4.10
CA GLU A 318 -15.34 -0.02 5.25
C GLU A 318 -14.98 -1.39 5.83
N ILE A 319 -14.75 -2.36 4.94
CA ILE A 319 -14.35 -3.72 5.29
C ILE A 319 -12.92 -3.74 5.82
N VAL A 320 -12.00 -3.03 5.15
CA VAL A 320 -10.62 -2.91 5.63
C VAL A 320 -10.59 -2.32 7.04
N ASN A 321 -11.28 -1.21 7.27
CA ASN A 321 -11.38 -0.57 8.58
C ASN A 321 -11.97 -1.51 9.63
N TYR A 322 -13.06 -2.19 9.30
CA TYR A 322 -13.70 -3.15 10.22
C TYR A 322 -12.75 -4.30 10.58
N MET A 323 -12.12 -4.93 9.58
CA MET A 323 -11.19 -6.03 9.79
C MET A 323 -9.97 -5.60 10.61
N VAL A 324 -9.42 -4.42 10.35
CA VAL A 324 -8.31 -3.85 11.13
C VAL A 324 -8.74 -3.59 12.57
N ASP A 325 -9.89 -2.97 12.78
CA ASP A 325 -10.39 -2.64 14.12
C ASP A 325 -10.62 -3.90 14.95
N GLU A 326 -11.31 -4.91 14.41
CA GLU A 326 -11.56 -6.17 15.13
C GLU A 326 -10.24 -6.93 15.41
N SER A 327 -9.30 -6.93 14.47
CA SER A 327 -8.00 -7.58 14.67
C SER A 327 -7.18 -6.93 15.78
N LEU A 328 -7.12 -5.60 15.79
CA LEU A 328 -6.40 -4.84 16.82
C LEU A 328 -7.08 -4.96 18.18
N ILE A 329 -8.42 -4.95 18.25
CA ILE A 329 -9.15 -5.18 19.50
C ILE A 329 -8.81 -6.55 20.08
N ALA A 330 -8.89 -7.61 19.27
CA ALA A 330 -8.58 -8.97 19.71
C ALA A 330 -7.12 -9.10 20.18
N TYR A 331 -6.17 -8.50 19.44
CA TYR A 331 -4.77 -8.47 19.84
C TYR A 331 -4.54 -7.74 21.17
N LEU A 332 -5.05 -6.50 21.30
CA LEU A 332 -4.86 -5.67 22.48
C LEU A 332 -5.50 -6.30 23.73
N GLN A 333 -6.65 -6.97 23.58
CA GLN A 333 -7.27 -7.74 24.67
C GLN A 333 -6.35 -8.84 25.19
N ASN A 334 -5.75 -9.62 24.29
CA ASN A 334 -4.83 -10.71 24.63
C ASN A 334 -3.53 -10.17 25.26
N ALA A 335 -2.97 -9.12 24.67
CA ALA A 335 -1.73 -8.49 25.14
C ALA A 335 -1.87 -7.86 26.53
N VAL A 336 -3.02 -7.24 26.83
CA VAL A 336 -3.27 -6.66 28.16
C VAL A 336 -3.68 -7.73 29.18
N SER A 337 -4.46 -8.74 28.79
CA SER A 337 -4.83 -9.85 29.70
C SER A 337 -3.63 -10.67 30.17
N SER A 338 -2.58 -10.78 29.35
CA SER A 338 -1.35 -11.46 29.73
C SER A 338 -0.44 -10.63 30.65
N ARG A 339 -0.55 -9.29 30.64
CA ARG A 339 0.32 -8.37 31.39
C ARG A 339 -0.35 -7.69 32.59
N ALA A 340 -1.67 -7.60 32.65
CA ALA A 340 -2.43 -6.89 33.68
C ALA A 340 -3.39 -7.79 34.47
N ILE A 341 -3.63 -7.46 35.75
CA ILE A 341 -4.56 -8.16 36.66
C ILE A 341 -6.04 -7.91 36.29
N HIS A 342 -6.33 -6.89 35.48
CA HIS A 342 -7.68 -6.52 35.06
C HIS A 342 -7.73 -6.34 33.53
N CYS A 343 -8.56 -7.14 32.86
CA CYS A 343 -8.74 -7.07 31.41
C CYS A 343 -9.57 -5.82 31.04
N PRO A 344 -9.11 -4.96 30.12
CA PRO A 344 -9.89 -3.81 29.67
C PRO A 344 -11.15 -4.30 28.96
N SER A 345 -12.31 -3.76 29.35
CA SER A 345 -13.59 -4.07 28.71
C SER A 345 -13.53 -3.77 27.21
N GLU A 346 -14.04 -4.68 26.38
CA GLU A 346 -14.16 -4.53 24.92
C GLU A 346 -14.76 -3.16 24.54
N THR A 347 -15.72 -2.67 25.32
CA THR A 347 -16.35 -1.35 25.11
C THR A 347 -15.36 -0.20 25.19
N LYS A 348 -14.37 -0.26 26.10
CA LYS A 348 -13.34 0.78 26.24
C LYS A 348 -12.38 0.79 25.05
N LEU A 349 -12.02 -0.39 24.54
CA LEU A 349 -11.17 -0.51 23.35
C LEU A 349 -11.91 -0.02 22.11
N ARG A 350 -13.18 -0.39 21.92
CA ARG A 350 -14.01 0.13 20.83
C ARG A 350 -14.15 1.66 20.89
N HIS A 351 -14.27 2.23 22.09
CA HIS A 351 -14.28 3.68 22.28
C HIS A 351 -12.95 4.34 21.88
N LEU A 352 -11.82 3.69 22.16
CA LEU A 352 -10.50 4.17 21.76
C LEU A 352 -10.31 4.16 20.23
N LEU A 353 -10.76 3.08 19.57
CA LEU A 353 -10.65 2.94 18.11
C LEU A 353 -11.68 3.78 17.34
N ALA A 354 -12.75 4.23 18.00
CA ALA A 354 -13.75 5.10 17.39
C ALA A 354 -13.17 6.47 17.04
N TYR A 355 -13.52 6.98 15.86
CA TYR A 355 -13.23 8.35 15.43
C TYR A 355 -14.12 9.34 16.18
N ASN A 356 -13.71 9.66 17.41
CA ASN A 356 -14.32 10.66 18.28
C ASN A 356 -13.23 11.53 18.94
N ASP A 357 -13.61 12.73 19.35
CA ASP A 357 -12.74 13.67 20.07
C ASP A 357 -12.72 13.40 21.59
N GLU A 358 -13.35 12.32 22.04
CA GLU A 358 -13.42 11.98 23.46
C GLU A 358 -12.08 11.42 23.95
N PRO A 359 -11.61 11.84 25.14
CA PRO A 359 -10.38 11.33 25.71
C PRO A 359 -10.51 9.84 26.07
N HIS A 360 -9.39 9.13 26.07
CA HIS A 360 -9.37 7.71 26.42
C HIS A 360 -9.75 7.48 27.89
N GLN A 361 -10.37 6.33 28.17
CA GLN A 361 -10.84 5.96 29.51
C GLN A 361 -9.87 5.05 30.29
N PHE A 362 -8.60 5.00 29.85
CA PHE A 362 -7.53 4.18 30.44
C PHE A 362 -6.70 4.96 31.48
N THR A 363 -6.18 4.24 32.46
CA THR A 363 -5.20 4.73 33.45
C THR A 363 -3.80 4.82 32.84
N ASP A 364 -2.90 5.63 33.43
CA ASP A 364 -1.53 5.79 32.90
C ASP A 364 -0.75 4.46 32.80
N THR A 365 -1.00 3.52 33.70
CA THR A 365 -0.40 2.18 33.66
C THR A 365 -0.96 1.32 32.52
N GLU A 366 -2.28 1.37 32.28
CA GLU A 366 -2.92 0.71 31.14
C GLU A 366 -2.42 1.32 29.81
N VAL A 367 -2.29 2.65 29.72
CA VAL A 367 -1.71 3.34 28.56
C VAL A 367 -0.30 2.85 28.29
N GLY A 368 0.54 2.77 29.33
CA GLY A 368 1.91 2.23 29.20
C GLY A 368 1.94 0.79 28.67
N HIS A 369 1.01 -0.07 29.11
CA HIS A 369 0.88 -1.44 28.60
C HIS A 369 0.37 -1.52 27.15
N LEU A 370 -0.58 -0.66 26.78
CA LEU A 370 -1.11 -0.59 25.41
C LEU A 370 -0.03 -0.12 24.43
N ILE A 371 0.70 0.93 24.80
CA ILE A 371 1.86 1.41 24.03
C ILE A 371 2.91 0.29 23.92
N ALA A 372 3.15 -0.46 25.00
CA ALA A 372 4.05 -1.60 24.99
C ALA A 372 3.61 -2.76 24.10
N ALA A 373 2.31 -2.92 23.90
CA ALA A 373 1.76 -3.93 22.99
C ALA A 373 1.95 -3.47 21.54
N ILE A 374 1.61 -2.21 21.23
CA ILE A 374 1.79 -1.63 19.89
C ILE A 374 3.27 -1.64 19.46
N ASP A 375 4.18 -1.39 20.40
CA ASP A 375 5.64 -1.38 20.16
C ASP A 375 6.20 -2.76 19.73
N THR A 376 5.63 -3.85 20.25
CA THR A 376 6.07 -5.22 19.94
C THR A 376 5.25 -5.92 18.86
N LEU A 377 4.18 -5.29 18.40
CA LEU A 377 3.20 -5.84 17.47
C LEU A 377 3.84 -6.12 16.10
N LYS A 378 3.67 -7.34 15.59
CA LYS A 378 4.06 -7.74 14.22
C LYS A 378 2.85 -8.20 13.42
N ILE A 379 2.60 -7.55 12.28
CA ILE A 379 1.45 -7.82 11.43
C ILE A 379 1.91 -8.18 10.01
N LEU A 380 1.37 -9.27 9.48
CA LEU A 380 1.62 -9.72 8.12
C LEU A 380 0.33 -9.67 7.29
N ASP A 381 0.43 -9.13 6.08
CA ASP A 381 -0.49 -9.43 4.99
C ASP A 381 0.15 -10.38 3.97
N PRO A 382 -0.31 -11.65 3.89
CA PRO A 382 0.29 -12.68 3.04
C PRO A 382 -0.13 -12.58 1.56
N ALA A 383 -1.06 -11.69 1.22
CA ALA A 383 -1.51 -11.43 -0.14
C ALA A 383 -1.90 -9.95 -0.25
N CYS A 384 -0.92 -9.08 -0.06
CA CYS A 384 -1.19 -7.69 0.27
C CYS A 384 -1.74 -6.84 -0.88
N GLY A 385 -1.58 -7.29 -2.13
CA GLY A 385 -1.92 -6.50 -3.32
C GLY A 385 -1.28 -5.12 -3.24
N SER A 386 -2.06 -4.09 -3.60
CA SER A 386 -1.74 -2.67 -3.42
C SER A 386 -1.59 -2.18 -1.97
N GLY A 387 -1.62 -3.06 -0.95
CA GLY A 387 -1.31 -2.71 0.44
C GLY A 387 -2.45 -2.07 1.23
N ALA A 388 -3.72 -2.39 0.92
CA ALA A 388 -4.87 -1.81 1.60
C ALA A 388 -4.91 -2.11 3.12
N PHE A 389 -4.71 -3.36 3.54
CA PHE A 389 -4.69 -3.72 4.97
C PHE A 389 -3.45 -3.18 5.70
N PRO A 390 -2.21 -3.32 5.18
CA PRO A 390 -1.04 -2.67 5.78
C PRO A 390 -1.22 -1.17 6.00
N MET A 391 -1.80 -0.45 5.04
CA MET A 391 -2.07 0.99 5.15
C MET A 391 -3.17 1.28 6.19
N GLY A 392 -4.27 0.52 6.18
CA GLY A 392 -5.34 0.66 7.18
C GLY A 392 -4.82 0.47 8.61
N ILE A 393 -3.93 -0.51 8.81
CA ILE A 393 -3.23 -0.75 10.07
C ILE A 393 -2.36 0.44 10.46
N LEU A 394 -1.53 0.94 9.54
CA LEU A 394 -0.66 2.09 9.79
C LEU A 394 -1.48 3.28 10.31
N HIS A 395 -2.55 3.64 9.62
CA HIS A 395 -3.38 4.78 9.99
C HIS A 395 -4.09 4.57 11.32
N LYS A 396 -4.59 3.35 11.58
CA LYS A 396 -5.23 3.03 12.86
C LYS A 396 -4.23 3.06 14.02
N LEU A 397 -3.03 2.52 13.85
CA LEU A 397 -1.99 2.54 14.89
C LEU A 397 -1.49 3.97 15.19
N VAL A 398 -1.30 4.80 14.17
CA VAL A 398 -0.95 6.22 14.35
C VAL A 398 -2.05 6.96 15.11
N PHE A 399 -3.32 6.74 14.73
CA PHE A 399 -4.48 7.31 15.42
C PHE A 399 -4.53 6.89 16.90
N LEU A 400 -4.30 5.60 17.20
CA LEU A 400 -4.25 5.09 18.56
C LEU A 400 -3.13 5.72 19.38
N LEU A 401 -1.92 5.82 18.83
CA LEU A 401 -0.79 6.48 19.49
C LEU A 401 -1.04 7.98 19.70
N GLY A 402 -1.72 8.64 18.75
CA GLY A 402 -2.15 10.03 18.88
C GLY A 402 -3.10 10.24 20.06
N LYS A 403 -4.05 9.33 20.27
CA LYS A 403 -4.96 9.36 21.42
C LYS A 403 -4.27 9.01 22.73
N LEU A 404 -3.42 7.97 22.75
CA LEU A 404 -2.79 7.45 23.97
C LEU A 404 -1.62 8.31 24.48
N ASP A 405 -0.84 8.89 23.58
CA ASP A 405 0.30 9.74 23.93
C ASP A 405 0.35 10.99 23.03
N PRO A 406 -0.54 11.98 23.23
CA PRO A 406 -0.65 13.15 22.37
C PRO A 406 0.66 13.98 22.26
N ARG A 407 1.51 13.91 23.28
CA ARG A 407 2.81 14.59 23.31
C ARG A 407 3.98 13.71 22.87
N ASN A 408 3.72 12.45 22.51
CA ASN A 408 4.70 11.48 22.04
C ASN A 408 5.88 11.23 23.01
N SER A 409 5.70 11.53 24.30
CA SER A 409 6.76 11.49 25.32
C SER A 409 7.19 10.06 25.64
N GLN A 410 6.22 9.15 25.84
CA GLN A 410 6.48 7.75 26.17
C GLN A 410 6.98 7.00 24.93
N TRP A 411 6.39 7.30 23.77
CA TRP A 411 6.80 6.71 22.50
C TRP A 411 8.24 7.07 22.13
N ARG A 412 8.60 8.36 22.25
CA ARG A 412 9.98 8.82 22.02
C ARG A 412 10.97 8.13 22.95
N GLN A 413 10.66 8.02 24.24
CA GLN A 413 11.57 7.39 25.19
C GLN A 413 11.85 5.94 24.81
N ARG A 414 10.84 5.18 24.38
CA ARG A 414 11.01 3.79 23.92
C ARG A 414 11.90 3.68 22.68
N GLN A 415 11.74 4.58 21.71
CA GLN A 415 12.59 4.62 20.54
C GLN A 415 14.06 4.87 20.93
N ILE A 416 14.30 5.80 21.85
CA ILE A 416 15.64 6.09 22.38
C ILE A 416 16.20 4.88 23.12
N ASP A 417 15.42 4.26 24.01
CA ASP A 417 15.84 3.09 24.80
C ASP A 417 16.26 1.92 23.89
N ARG A 418 15.55 1.73 22.77
CA ARG A 418 15.87 0.70 21.77
C ARG A 418 17.20 0.98 21.08
N VAL A 419 17.42 2.22 20.62
CA VAL A 419 18.70 2.61 19.99
C VAL A 419 19.84 2.51 20.99
N GLN A 420 19.63 2.89 22.25
CA GLN A 420 20.61 2.70 23.33
C GLN A 420 20.93 1.22 23.59
N GLY A 421 19.93 0.34 23.50
CA GLY A 421 20.13 -1.11 23.53
C GLY A 421 21.02 -1.59 22.38
N ALA A 422 20.82 -1.05 21.17
CA ALA A 422 21.65 -1.34 20.00
C ALA A 422 23.09 -0.79 20.13
N ILE A 423 23.27 0.39 20.73
CA ILE A 423 24.60 0.95 21.07
C ILE A 423 25.31 0.00 22.04
N THR A 424 24.64 -0.40 23.11
CA THR A 424 25.20 -1.32 24.13
C THR A 424 25.57 -2.68 23.53
N ALA A 425 24.79 -3.16 22.54
CA ALA A 425 25.14 -4.36 21.79
C ALA A 425 26.36 -4.15 20.88
N SER A 426 26.45 -2.99 20.24
CA SER A 426 27.56 -2.62 19.34
C SER A 426 28.88 -2.39 20.09
N GLU A 427 28.83 -1.97 21.35
CA GLU A 427 30.01 -1.85 22.22
C GLU A 427 30.73 -3.18 22.46
N LYS A 428 30.03 -4.31 22.26
CA LYS A 428 30.58 -5.67 22.41
C LYS A 428 31.27 -6.18 21.14
N ILE A 429 31.38 -5.36 20.09
CA ILE A 429 32.07 -5.71 18.85
C ILE A 429 33.59 -5.58 19.05
N ASP A 430 34.33 -6.63 18.69
CA ASP A 430 35.79 -6.69 18.87
C ASP A 430 36.58 -5.72 17.96
N ASP A 431 36.03 -5.38 16.78
CA ASP A 431 36.65 -4.43 15.84
C ASP A 431 36.39 -2.97 16.24
N SER A 432 37.45 -2.27 16.64
CA SER A 432 37.38 -0.89 17.11
C SER A 432 36.89 0.11 16.06
N THR A 433 37.23 -0.12 14.78
CA THR A 433 36.88 0.81 13.69
C THR A 433 35.41 0.68 13.28
N PHE A 434 34.92 -0.56 13.20
CA PHE A 434 33.51 -0.83 12.93
C PHE A 434 32.62 -0.38 14.10
N ARG A 435 33.08 -0.63 15.34
CA ARG A 435 32.40 -0.19 16.56
C ARG A 435 32.20 1.33 16.59
N GLU A 436 33.25 2.10 16.36
CA GLU A 436 33.16 3.58 16.37
C GLU A 436 32.26 4.12 15.26
N SER A 437 32.34 3.56 14.04
CA SER A 437 31.45 3.97 12.95
C SER A 437 29.99 3.64 13.25
N ALA A 438 29.70 2.46 13.80
CA ALA A 438 28.34 2.03 14.13
C ALA A 438 27.73 2.87 15.27
N ILE A 439 28.51 3.17 16.31
CA ILE A 439 28.05 4.00 17.43
C ILE A 439 27.76 5.42 16.96
N ASN A 440 28.65 6.04 16.18
CA ASN A 440 28.41 7.39 15.65
C ASN A 440 27.14 7.46 14.78
N GLU A 441 26.85 6.43 14.00
CA GLU A 441 25.61 6.35 13.22
C GLU A 441 24.36 6.26 14.11
N LEU A 442 24.39 5.41 15.15
CA LEU A 442 23.28 5.24 16.10
C LEU A 442 23.05 6.49 16.96
N GLU A 443 24.12 7.19 17.36
CA GLU A 443 24.02 8.49 18.04
C GLU A 443 23.41 9.56 17.13
N GLY A 444 23.74 9.54 15.84
CA GLY A 444 23.09 10.36 14.82
C GLY A 444 21.60 10.06 14.66
N GLU A 445 21.19 8.80 14.82
CA GLU A 445 19.79 8.39 14.81
C GLU A 445 19.02 8.96 16.02
N ILE A 446 19.59 8.90 17.23
CA ILE A 446 19.01 9.54 18.42
C ILE A 446 18.86 11.05 18.21
N ALA A 447 19.88 11.71 17.64
CA ALA A 447 19.81 13.13 17.32
C ALA A 447 18.67 13.43 16.32
N SER A 448 18.50 12.59 15.29
CA SER A 448 17.43 12.74 14.31
C SER A 448 16.04 12.51 14.90
N ILE A 449 15.88 11.58 15.85
CA ILE A 449 14.64 11.34 16.59
C ILE A 449 14.29 12.57 17.44
N ASN A 450 15.27 13.12 18.15
CA ASN A 450 15.08 14.32 18.96
C ASN A 450 14.67 15.53 18.11
N GLU A 451 15.31 15.71 16.95
CA GLU A 451 14.96 16.77 16.00
C GLU A 451 13.55 16.60 15.43
N ALA A 452 13.11 15.36 15.14
CA ALA A 452 11.74 15.10 14.65
C ALA A 452 10.68 15.54 15.65
N PHE A 453 10.95 15.28 16.93
CA PHE A 453 10.09 15.65 18.04
C PHE A 453 10.00 17.18 18.20
N GLU A 454 11.13 17.89 18.08
CA GLU A 454 11.17 19.36 18.15
C GLU A 454 10.37 20.05 17.04
N ARG A 455 10.25 19.42 15.85
CA ARG A 455 9.48 19.95 14.70
C ARG A 455 7.98 19.68 14.78
N ASN A 456 7.52 19.01 15.83
CA ASN A 456 6.14 18.55 15.97
C ASN A 456 5.70 17.65 14.79
N GLU A 457 6.66 16.93 14.18
CA GLU A 457 6.44 15.89 13.15
C GLU A 457 6.15 14.54 13.83
N LEU A 458 5.25 14.57 14.81
CA LEU A 458 5.00 13.43 15.71
C LEU A 458 4.51 12.20 14.93
N ASP A 459 3.70 12.42 13.91
CA ASP A 459 3.10 11.35 13.11
C ASP A 459 4.06 10.77 12.07
N TYR A 460 4.98 11.55 11.51
CA TYR A 460 6.05 11.01 10.66
C TYR A 460 6.91 10.01 11.44
N GLY A 461 7.36 10.38 12.65
CA GLY A 461 8.19 9.51 13.49
C GLY A 461 7.47 8.23 13.93
N ARG A 462 6.16 8.31 14.19
CA ARG A 462 5.31 7.14 14.48
C ARG A 462 5.19 6.24 13.25
N LYS A 463 4.82 6.82 12.10
CA LYS A 463 4.66 6.07 10.84
C LYS A 463 5.94 5.33 10.47
N LEU A 464 7.07 6.04 10.46
CA LEU A 464 8.36 5.45 10.09
C LEU A 464 8.70 4.23 10.97
N TYR A 465 8.51 4.35 12.28
CA TYR A 465 8.77 3.26 13.21
C TYR A 465 7.84 2.06 13.01
N LEU A 466 6.54 2.32 12.84
CA LEU A 466 5.53 1.27 12.63
C LEU A 466 5.78 0.53 11.30
N ILE A 467 6.18 1.25 10.26
CA ILE A 467 6.55 0.66 8.96
C ILE A 467 7.81 -0.21 9.09
N GLU A 468 8.80 0.25 9.85
CA GLU A 468 10.03 -0.52 10.04
C GLU A 468 9.81 -1.78 10.87
N ASN A 469 9.00 -1.71 11.92
CA ASN A 469 9.01 -2.75 12.97
C ASN A 469 7.74 -3.60 13.02
N CYS A 470 6.60 -3.05 12.62
CA CYS A 470 5.30 -3.66 12.87
C CYS A 470 4.62 -4.21 11.61
N ILE A 471 4.91 -3.65 10.43
CA ILE A 471 4.12 -3.90 9.22
C ILE A 471 4.95 -4.68 8.20
N TYR A 472 4.41 -5.83 7.76
CA TYR A 472 5.00 -6.72 6.77
C TYR A 472 3.97 -7.09 5.72
N GLY A 473 4.40 -7.19 4.45
CA GLY A 473 3.52 -7.53 3.34
C GLY A 473 4.19 -8.44 2.32
N VAL A 474 3.42 -9.37 1.77
CA VAL A 474 3.88 -10.29 0.73
C VAL A 474 2.85 -10.34 -0.38
N ASP A 475 3.31 -10.31 -1.63
CA ASP A 475 2.46 -10.58 -2.77
C ASP A 475 3.24 -11.37 -3.82
N ILE A 476 2.56 -12.20 -4.61
CA ILE A 476 3.21 -12.96 -5.69
C ILE A 476 3.55 -12.06 -6.89
N GLN A 477 2.86 -10.95 -7.07
CA GLN A 477 3.08 -10.02 -8.18
C GLN A 477 4.04 -8.89 -7.75
N PRO A 478 5.23 -8.78 -8.37
CA PRO A 478 6.19 -7.74 -7.99
C PRO A 478 5.59 -6.33 -8.09
N ILE A 479 4.80 -6.05 -9.13
CA ILE A 479 4.16 -4.75 -9.32
C ILE A 479 3.21 -4.38 -8.17
N ALA A 480 2.47 -5.34 -7.61
CA ALA A 480 1.59 -5.10 -6.47
C ALA A 480 2.39 -4.62 -5.24
N THR A 481 3.53 -5.27 -4.97
CA THR A 481 4.44 -4.84 -3.90
C THR A 481 5.01 -3.44 -4.14
N GLN A 482 5.27 -3.06 -5.41
CA GLN A 482 5.73 -1.70 -5.74
C GLN A 482 4.65 -0.65 -5.48
N ILE A 483 3.39 -0.96 -5.79
CA ILE A 483 2.25 -0.07 -5.51
C ILE A 483 2.09 0.10 -4.00
N ALA A 484 2.19 -0.98 -3.22
CA ALA A 484 2.16 -0.90 -1.77
C ALA A 484 3.28 0.03 -1.26
N LYS A 485 4.53 -0.17 -1.68
CA LYS A 485 5.67 0.70 -1.31
C LYS A 485 5.42 2.16 -1.64
N LEU A 486 4.89 2.46 -2.83
CA LEU A 486 4.54 3.81 -3.25
C LEU A 486 3.52 4.46 -2.30
N ARG A 487 2.46 3.74 -1.89
CA ARG A 487 1.46 4.27 -0.96
C ARG A 487 2.05 4.62 0.41
N PHE A 488 2.94 3.78 0.93
CA PHE A 488 3.66 4.07 2.17
C PHE A 488 4.55 5.31 2.03
N PHE A 489 5.23 5.49 0.89
CA PHE A 489 6.00 6.70 0.63
C PHE A 489 5.15 7.96 0.56
N ILE A 490 4.00 7.92 -0.11
CA ILE A 490 3.07 9.06 -0.16
C ILE A 490 2.61 9.42 1.26
N SER A 491 2.19 8.43 2.06
CA SER A 491 1.74 8.65 3.45
C SER A 491 2.84 9.24 4.35
N LEU A 492 4.11 8.94 4.08
CA LEU A 492 5.24 9.56 4.76
C LEU A 492 5.53 10.98 4.27
N ILE A 493 5.50 11.24 2.97
CA ILE A 493 5.78 12.57 2.39
C ILE A 493 4.76 13.61 2.86
N VAL A 494 3.48 13.22 2.90
CA VAL A 494 2.36 14.07 3.32
C VAL A 494 2.56 14.69 4.71
N GLU A 495 3.23 14.00 5.63
CA GLU A 495 3.44 14.45 7.01
C GLU A 495 4.63 15.40 7.18
N GLN A 496 5.47 15.57 6.15
CA GLN A 496 6.71 16.33 6.24
C GLN A 496 6.49 17.81 5.97
N LYS A 497 7.11 18.67 6.78
CA LYS A 497 7.02 20.13 6.60
C LYS A 497 8.24 20.68 5.88
N ILE A 498 8.00 21.52 4.89
CA ILE A 498 9.02 22.21 4.12
C ILE A 498 9.55 23.41 4.92
N ASP A 499 10.87 23.50 5.06
CA ASP A 499 11.60 24.62 5.67
C ASP A 499 12.85 24.94 4.85
N ASP A 500 12.76 25.99 4.02
CA ASP A 500 13.84 26.40 3.10
C ASP A 500 15.12 26.88 3.80
N ALA A 501 15.08 27.15 5.12
CA ALA A 501 16.26 27.59 5.87
C ALA A 501 17.20 26.44 6.26
N ARG A 502 16.76 25.19 6.13
CA ARG A 502 17.52 23.99 6.52
C ARG A 502 18.06 23.21 5.33
N GLU A 503 19.02 22.32 5.61
CA GLU A 503 19.49 21.36 4.62
C GLU A 503 18.33 20.52 4.09
N ASN A 504 18.34 20.25 2.78
CA ASN A 504 17.29 19.52 2.07
C ASN A 504 15.86 20.08 2.27
N ARG A 505 15.74 21.38 2.55
CA ARG A 505 14.46 22.04 2.85
C ARG A 505 13.73 21.43 4.05
N GLY A 506 14.48 20.82 4.99
CA GLY A 506 13.90 20.11 6.13
C GLY A 506 13.16 18.81 5.77
N VAL A 507 13.23 18.35 4.51
CA VAL A 507 12.61 17.10 4.08
C VAL A 507 13.57 15.94 4.36
N ARG A 508 13.05 14.88 4.97
CA ARG A 508 13.78 13.65 5.27
C ARG A 508 13.72 12.69 4.09
N PRO A 509 14.83 11.97 3.79
CA PRO A 509 14.80 10.89 2.83
C PRO A 509 13.84 9.76 3.26
N LEU A 510 13.23 9.13 2.27
CA LEU A 510 12.35 7.99 2.41
C LEU A 510 13.14 6.73 2.82
N PRO A 511 12.50 5.80 3.52
CA PRO A 511 13.11 4.51 3.84
C PRO A 511 13.18 3.59 2.61
N ASN A 512 14.00 2.56 2.70
CA ASN A 512 14.08 1.48 1.71
C ASN A 512 13.19 0.30 2.18
N LEU A 513 12.11 0.02 1.43
CA LEU A 513 11.02 -0.89 1.84
C LEU A 513 11.12 -2.31 1.24
N GLU A 514 12.21 -2.63 0.53
CA GLU A 514 12.40 -3.91 -0.18
C GLU A 514 12.38 -5.12 0.76
N THR A 515 12.79 -4.92 2.01
CA THR A 515 12.84 -5.98 3.04
C THR A 515 11.56 -6.05 3.88
N LYS A 516 10.55 -5.21 3.59
CA LYS A 516 9.24 -5.17 4.29
C LYS A 516 8.08 -5.60 3.41
N PHE A 517 8.16 -5.26 2.12
CA PHE A 517 7.24 -5.70 1.09
C PHE A 517 7.98 -6.58 0.08
N VAL A 518 7.80 -7.89 0.21
CA VAL A 518 8.54 -8.89 -0.55
C VAL A 518 7.63 -9.53 -1.61
N ALA A 519 8.16 -9.65 -2.83
CA ALA A 519 7.50 -10.39 -3.89
C ALA A 519 7.81 -11.89 -3.74
N ALA A 520 6.84 -12.68 -3.27
CA ALA A 520 7.04 -14.11 -2.98
C ALA A 520 5.75 -14.93 -3.02
N ASN A 521 5.89 -16.23 -3.24
CA ASN A 521 4.79 -17.18 -3.13
C ASN A 521 4.58 -17.59 -1.66
N THR A 522 3.61 -16.95 -1.01
CA THR A 522 3.29 -17.19 0.42
C THR A 522 2.90 -18.62 0.76
N LEU A 523 2.37 -19.38 -0.20
CA LEU A 523 1.88 -20.75 0.02
C LEU A 523 2.99 -21.80 0.08
N LEU A 524 4.20 -21.48 -0.36
CA LEU A 524 5.29 -22.45 -0.42
C LEU A 524 6.35 -22.10 0.60
N ASP A 525 6.59 -23.00 1.54
CA ASP A 525 7.69 -22.89 2.49
C ASP A 525 8.94 -23.61 1.98
N VAL A 526 10.07 -23.33 2.61
CA VAL A 526 11.33 -24.01 2.36
C VAL A 526 11.32 -25.40 3.01
N GLU A 527 11.79 -26.43 2.30
CA GLU A 527 11.94 -27.76 2.89
C GLU A 527 13.06 -27.78 3.93
N LYS A 528 12.69 -27.98 5.20
CA LYS A 528 13.61 -28.16 6.34
C LYS A 528 13.77 -29.67 6.63
N PRO A 529 14.99 -30.17 6.93
CA PRO A 529 15.20 -31.59 7.22
C PRO A 529 14.44 -32.04 8.49
N ALA A 530 13.90 -33.27 8.46
CA ALA A 530 13.02 -33.81 9.51
C ALA A 530 13.71 -34.05 10.88
N GLN A 531 15.04 -34.05 10.93
CA GLN A 531 15.84 -34.11 12.15
C GLN A 531 16.85 -32.96 12.14
N LEU A 532 16.44 -31.79 12.65
CA LEU A 532 17.38 -30.77 13.07
C LEU A 532 18.10 -31.25 14.34
N LEU A 533 19.23 -31.95 14.16
CA LEU A 533 20.26 -32.03 15.20
C LEU A 533 20.72 -30.59 15.46
N LEU A 534 20.50 -30.08 16.68
CA LEU A 534 21.02 -28.81 17.23
C LEU A 534 21.36 -27.74 16.18
N ARG A 535 20.48 -26.74 16.04
CA ARG A 535 20.70 -25.57 15.16
C ARG A 535 22.11 -25.00 15.34
N ASN A 536 22.84 -24.88 14.24
CA ASN A 536 24.23 -24.46 14.23
C ASN A 536 24.34 -23.01 14.72
N PRO A 537 25.05 -22.73 15.84
CA PRO A 537 25.16 -21.39 16.39
C PRO A 537 25.77 -20.37 15.42
N GLU A 538 26.54 -20.83 14.43
CA GLU A 538 27.10 -19.95 13.39
C GLU A 538 26.05 -19.47 12.40
N VAL A 539 25.01 -20.27 12.12
CA VAL A 539 23.87 -19.86 11.27
C VAL A 539 23.11 -18.73 11.97
N ASP A 540 22.80 -18.90 13.27
CA ASP A 540 22.10 -17.89 14.08
C ASP A 540 22.88 -16.57 14.15
N ARG A 541 24.21 -16.64 14.25
CA ARG A 541 25.08 -15.45 14.24
C ARG A 541 25.01 -14.72 12.90
N LYS A 542 25.02 -15.45 11.78
CA LYS A 542 24.95 -14.86 10.44
C LYS A 542 23.57 -14.32 10.11
N GLU A 543 22.50 -14.97 10.55
CA GLU A 543 21.13 -14.46 10.41
C GLU A 543 20.94 -13.14 11.16
N LYS A 544 21.43 -13.04 12.41
CA LYS A 544 21.42 -11.76 13.14
C LYS A 544 22.24 -10.68 12.44
N ALA A 545 23.38 -11.04 11.85
CA ALA A 545 24.15 -10.11 11.04
C ALA A 545 23.39 -9.67 9.77
N LEU A 546 22.63 -10.59 9.15
CA LEU A 546 21.79 -10.31 7.99
C LEU A 546 20.64 -9.37 8.35
N GLU A 547 19.96 -9.61 9.47
CA GLU A 547 18.92 -8.73 10.01
C GLU A 547 19.44 -7.30 10.23
N GLU A 548 20.61 -7.16 10.85
CA GLU A 548 21.24 -5.86 11.08
C GLU A 548 21.65 -5.16 9.77
N VAL A 549 22.15 -5.90 8.78
CA VAL A 549 22.46 -5.35 7.45
C VAL A 549 21.20 -4.82 6.77
N ARG A 550 20.09 -5.56 6.85
CA ARG A 550 18.79 -5.15 6.28
C ARG A 550 18.20 -3.95 6.99
N ARG A 551 18.31 -3.88 8.32
CA ARG A 551 17.93 -2.71 9.12
C ARG A 551 18.73 -1.48 8.71
N ARG A 552 20.04 -1.61 8.50
CA ARG A 552 20.87 -0.50 8.00
C ARG A 552 20.57 -0.12 6.55
N HIS A 553 20.18 -1.08 5.72
CA HIS A 553 19.71 -0.79 4.36
C HIS A 553 18.44 0.06 4.40
N PHE A 554 17.51 -0.19 5.33
CA PHE A 554 16.26 0.58 5.46
C PHE A 554 16.49 2.09 5.54
N THR A 555 17.51 2.55 6.28
CA THR A 555 17.84 3.98 6.45
C THR A 555 18.93 4.50 5.51
N ALA A 556 19.47 3.65 4.62
CA ALA A 556 20.59 4.00 3.75
C ALA A 556 20.24 5.07 2.71
N ARG A 557 21.06 6.14 2.65
CA ARG A 557 20.80 7.35 1.87
C ARG A 557 21.60 7.50 0.59
N THR A 558 22.68 6.76 0.38
CA THR A 558 23.50 6.94 -0.84
C THR A 558 23.56 5.65 -1.64
N PRO A 559 23.64 5.71 -2.98
CA PRO A 559 23.82 4.53 -3.82
C PRO A 559 24.99 3.66 -3.33
N ARG A 560 26.14 4.28 -3.04
CA ARG A 560 27.33 3.58 -2.54
C ARG A 560 27.09 2.84 -1.23
N THR A 561 26.36 3.44 -0.29
CA THR A 561 26.01 2.77 0.98
C THR A 561 25.02 1.64 0.76
N LYS A 562 24.05 1.81 -0.15
CA LYS A 562 23.08 0.77 -0.49
C LYS A 562 23.77 -0.42 -1.14
N ASP A 563 24.59 -0.18 -2.15
CA ASP A 563 25.38 -1.22 -2.85
C ASP A 563 26.28 -2.00 -1.88
N ARG A 564 26.91 -1.30 -0.92
CA ARG A 564 27.70 -1.94 0.14
C ARG A 564 26.86 -2.90 0.98
N TYR A 565 25.66 -2.49 1.40
CA TYR A 565 24.77 -3.35 2.20
C TYR A 565 24.16 -4.48 1.36
N ARG A 566 23.82 -4.23 0.09
CA ARG A 566 23.34 -5.26 -0.85
C ARG A 566 24.38 -6.35 -1.09
N GLN A 567 25.63 -5.96 -1.31
CA GLN A 567 26.73 -6.91 -1.44
C GLN A 567 26.93 -7.71 -0.15
N ARG A 568 26.89 -7.04 1.00
CA ARG A 568 27.04 -7.72 2.30
C ARG A 568 25.90 -8.71 2.57
N ASP A 569 24.66 -8.36 2.21
CA ASP A 569 23.50 -9.25 2.29
C ASP A 569 23.70 -10.48 1.39
N ALA A 570 24.15 -10.29 0.14
CA ALA A 570 24.45 -11.37 -0.80
C ALA A 570 25.58 -12.30 -0.31
N ASP A 571 26.66 -11.74 0.24
CA ASP A 571 27.76 -12.50 0.82
C ASP A 571 27.26 -13.35 2.01
N LEU A 572 26.48 -12.75 2.92
CA LEU A 572 25.90 -13.44 4.07
C LEU A 572 24.94 -14.55 3.64
N ARG A 573 24.06 -14.32 2.65
CA ARG A 573 23.18 -15.36 2.09
C ARG A 573 23.97 -16.54 1.51
N SER A 574 25.06 -16.26 0.81
CA SER A 574 25.95 -17.29 0.25
C SER A 574 26.66 -18.10 1.35
N GLU A 575 27.16 -17.43 2.38
CA GLU A 575 27.78 -18.06 3.55
C GLU A 575 26.78 -18.93 4.34
N ILE A 576 25.57 -18.42 4.57
CA ILE A 576 24.48 -19.16 5.22
C ILE A 576 24.11 -20.40 4.40
N SER A 577 23.93 -20.25 3.09
CA SER A 577 23.61 -21.35 2.18
C SER A 577 24.65 -22.47 2.25
N ALA A 578 25.95 -22.13 2.28
CA ALA A 578 27.02 -23.12 2.42
C ALA A 578 26.99 -23.85 3.78
N LEU A 579 26.66 -23.14 4.87
CA LEU A 579 26.49 -23.77 6.19
C LEU A 579 25.28 -24.70 6.24
N LEU A 580 24.14 -24.27 5.68
CA LEU A 580 22.93 -25.10 5.61
C LEU A 580 23.16 -26.38 4.79
N GLN A 581 23.92 -26.28 3.70
CA GLN A 581 24.29 -27.44 2.89
C GLN A 581 25.15 -28.43 3.70
N ALA A 582 26.06 -27.91 4.54
CA ALA A 582 26.86 -28.74 5.46
C ALA A 582 25.99 -29.38 6.56
N ASP A 583 24.94 -28.70 7.01
CA ASP A 583 23.97 -29.17 8.00
C ASP A 583 22.91 -30.14 7.42
N GLY A 584 23.01 -30.49 6.13
CA GLY A 584 22.18 -31.52 5.49
C GLY A 584 20.88 -31.01 4.89
N PHE A 585 20.73 -29.71 4.66
CA PHE A 585 19.60 -29.19 3.88
C PHE A 585 19.69 -29.63 2.41
N PRO A 586 18.54 -29.82 1.73
CA PRO A 586 18.53 -30.15 0.29
C PRO A 586 19.23 -29.06 -0.54
N SER A 587 20.03 -29.46 -1.54
CA SER A 587 20.75 -28.51 -2.41
C SER A 587 19.79 -27.53 -3.10
N GLU A 588 18.61 -28.01 -3.50
CA GLU A 588 17.57 -27.18 -4.12
C GLU A 588 17.09 -26.05 -3.18
N THR A 589 16.95 -26.34 -1.88
CA THR A 589 16.58 -25.36 -0.85
C THR A 589 17.69 -24.32 -0.67
N THR A 590 18.94 -24.76 -0.51
CA THR A 590 20.07 -23.86 -0.27
C THR A 590 20.37 -22.97 -1.46
N GLU A 591 20.19 -23.49 -2.69
CA GLU A 591 20.30 -22.73 -3.93
C GLU A 591 19.20 -21.66 -4.05
N LYS A 592 17.95 -21.99 -3.70
CA LYS A 592 16.85 -21.00 -3.66
C LYS A 592 17.12 -19.86 -2.68
N ILE A 593 17.62 -20.17 -1.49
CA ILE A 593 17.98 -19.14 -0.48
C ILE A 593 19.12 -18.25 -0.98
N ALA A 594 20.15 -18.83 -1.59
CA ALA A 594 21.29 -18.07 -2.13
C ALA A 594 20.88 -17.19 -3.33
N ALA A 595 20.01 -17.71 -4.20
CA ALA A 595 19.57 -17.02 -5.41
C ALA A 595 18.57 -15.88 -5.13
N TRP A 596 17.81 -15.95 -4.02
CA TRP A 596 16.79 -14.96 -3.72
C TRP A 596 17.39 -13.57 -3.44
N ASP A 597 17.15 -12.63 -4.34
CA ASP A 597 17.54 -11.22 -4.21
C ASP A 597 16.33 -10.35 -3.80
N PRO A 598 16.25 -9.85 -2.54
CA PRO A 598 15.16 -8.96 -2.13
C PRO A 598 15.18 -7.61 -2.86
N TYR A 599 16.29 -7.24 -3.49
CA TYR A 599 16.45 -5.95 -4.17
C TYR A 599 16.06 -6.01 -5.66
N ASP A 600 15.74 -7.20 -6.19
CA ASP A 600 15.21 -7.32 -7.54
C ASP A 600 13.71 -7.01 -7.57
N GLN A 601 13.39 -5.83 -8.08
CA GLN A 601 12.02 -5.31 -8.12
C GLN A 601 11.10 -6.01 -9.13
N ASN A 602 11.66 -6.81 -10.04
CA ASN A 602 10.94 -7.46 -11.12
C ASN A 602 10.84 -8.99 -10.93
N ALA A 603 11.51 -9.54 -9.92
CA ALA A 603 11.49 -10.95 -9.60
C ALA A 603 10.54 -11.23 -8.42
N ALA A 604 9.92 -12.41 -8.42
CA ALA A 604 9.21 -12.96 -7.28
C ALA A 604 9.91 -14.25 -6.84
N ALA A 605 10.03 -14.47 -5.53
CA ALA A 605 10.52 -15.72 -4.99
C ALA A 605 9.44 -16.81 -5.09
N ASP A 606 9.84 -18.03 -5.42
CA ASP A 606 8.92 -19.18 -5.48
C ASP A 606 8.53 -19.72 -4.09
N PHE A 607 9.04 -19.14 -3.02
CA PHE A 607 8.81 -19.54 -1.63
C PHE A 607 8.71 -18.31 -0.72
N PHE A 608 8.15 -18.50 0.47
CA PHE A 608 8.09 -17.52 1.54
C PHE A 608 8.41 -18.18 2.88
N ASP A 609 9.47 -17.70 3.55
CA ASP A 609 9.82 -18.07 4.91
C ASP A 609 10.08 -16.79 5.73
N PRO A 610 9.35 -16.58 6.85
CA PRO A 610 9.42 -15.33 7.61
C PRO A 610 10.75 -15.14 8.35
N GLU A 611 11.44 -16.22 8.68
CA GLU A 611 12.73 -16.20 9.35
C GLU A 611 13.81 -15.72 8.37
N TRP A 612 13.84 -16.27 7.15
CA TRP A 612 14.79 -15.86 6.13
C TRP A 612 14.49 -14.50 5.51
N MET A 613 13.22 -14.16 5.32
CA MET A 613 12.83 -12.94 4.62
C MET A 613 12.70 -11.74 5.55
N PHE A 614 12.15 -11.94 6.75
CA PHE A 614 11.85 -10.85 7.68
C PHE A 614 12.64 -10.93 9.01
N GLY A 615 13.40 -12.00 9.26
CA GLY A 615 14.08 -12.20 10.56
C GLY A 615 13.13 -12.61 11.69
N ILE A 616 11.91 -13.06 11.36
CA ILE A 616 10.87 -13.36 12.34
C ILE A 616 10.83 -14.87 12.59
N THR A 617 11.13 -15.27 13.83
CA THR A 617 11.23 -16.69 14.24
C THR A 617 10.09 -17.12 15.18
N ASP A 618 9.43 -16.15 15.81
CA ASP A 618 8.38 -16.32 16.82
C ASP A 618 6.95 -16.25 16.25
N GLY A 619 6.83 -16.02 14.94
CA GLY A 619 5.57 -15.82 14.24
C GLY A 619 5.04 -14.39 14.32
N PHE A 620 3.91 -14.14 13.65
CA PHE A 620 3.23 -12.84 13.64
C PHE A 620 2.12 -12.79 14.67
N ASP A 621 1.89 -11.63 15.27
CA ASP A 621 0.79 -11.41 16.21
C ASP A 621 -0.56 -11.30 15.50
N VAL A 622 -0.56 -10.77 14.27
CA VAL A 622 -1.75 -10.66 13.43
C VAL A 622 -1.39 -11.05 11.99
N VAL A 623 -2.22 -11.88 11.37
CA VAL A 623 -2.19 -12.17 9.94
C VAL A 623 -3.53 -11.72 9.37
N ILE A 624 -3.53 -10.72 8.50
CA ILE A 624 -4.73 -10.09 7.94
C ILE A 624 -4.63 -10.04 6.42
N GLY A 625 -5.73 -10.18 5.69
CA GLY A 625 -5.67 -10.06 4.23
C GLY A 625 -6.93 -10.47 3.48
N ASN A 626 -6.87 -10.32 2.17
CA ASN A 626 -7.87 -10.79 1.22
C ASN A 626 -7.20 -11.77 0.23
N PRO A 627 -7.15 -13.08 0.56
CA PRO A 627 -6.53 -14.07 -0.31
C PRO A 627 -7.22 -14.20 -1.69
N PRO A 628 -6.50 -14.64 -2.73
CA PRO A 628 -7.02 -14.68 -4.09
C PRO A 628 -8.11 -15.75 -4.31
N TYR A 629 -9.20 -15.37 -4.99
CA TYR A 629 -10.34 -16.26 -5.29
C TYR A 629 -10.13 -17.06 -6.58
N VAL A 630 -9.15 -17.96 -6.57
CA VAL A 630 -8.82 -18.80 -7.72
C VAL A 630 -9.44 -20.18 -7.58
N ARG A 631 -10.27 -20.55 -8.57
CA ARG A 631 -10.96 -21.85 -8.60
C ARG A 631 -10.01 -23.02 -8.80
N GLN A 632 -10.37 -24.17 -8.22
CA GLN A 632 -9.61 -25.43 -8.28
C GLN A 632 -9.16 -25.88 -9.69
N GLU A 633 -9.88 -25.52 -10.76
CA GLU A 633 -9.50 -25.88 -12.14
C GLU A 633 -8.25 -25.16 -12.63
N LYS A 634 -7.95 -23.97 -12.10
CA LYS A 634 -6.83 -23.13 -12.51
C LYS A 634 -5.54 -23.43 -11.76
N ILE A 635 -5.61 -24.10 -10.62
CA ILE A 635 -4.46 -24.44 -9.77
C ILE A 635 -3.96 -25.87 -9.96
N LYS A 636 -4.32 -26.54 -11.07
CA LYS A 636 -3.96 -27.95 -11.33
C LYS A 636 -2.46 -28.24 -11.21
N ALA A 637 -1.62 -27.32 -11.67
CA ALA A 637 -0.17 -27.45 -11.60
C ALA A 637 0.37 -27.44 -10.16
N LEU A 638 -0.29 -26.70 -9.25
CA LEU A 638 0.11 -26.57 -7.85
C LEU A 638 -0.37 -27.73 -6.98
N LYS A 639 -1.39 -28.48 -7.40
CA LYS A 639 -2.03 -29.54 -6.61
C LYS A 639 -1.07 -30.58 -6.00
N PRO A 640 -0.04 -31.09 -6.71
CA PRO A 640 0.91 -32.04 -6.12
C PRO A 640 1.66 -31.45 -4.93
N THR A 641 2.11 -30.21 -5.05
CA THR A 641 2.80 -29.47 -3.98
C THR A 641 1.85 -29.16 -2.84
N LEU A 642 0.66 -28.61 -3.12
CA LEU A 642 -0.33 -28.30 -2.08
C LEU A 642 -0.71 -29.54 -1.26
N LYS A 643 -0.83 -30.71 -1.89
CA LYS A 643 -1.11 -31.98 -1.20
C LYS A 643 -0.01 -32.41 -0.23
N LYS A 644 1.25 -32.05 -0.51
CA LYS A 644 2.40 -32.37 0.36
C LYS A 644 2.46 -31.44 1.57
N HIS A 645 2.10 -30.17 1.40
CA HIS A 645 2.32 -29.12 2.41
C HIS A 645 1.10 -28.85 3.32
N TYR A 646 -0.11 -29.19 2.88
CA TYR A 646 -1.34 -28.80 3.58
C TYR A 646 -2.18 -29.99 4.02
N THR A 647 -2.59 -29.96 5.29
CA THR A 647 -3.48 -30.96 5.89
C THR A 647 -4.94 -30.78 5.45
N CYS A 648 -5.35 -29.55 5.15
CA CYS A 648 -6.69 -29.23 4.65
C CYS A 648 -6.89 -29.54 3.15
N TYR A 649 -5.90 -30.15 2.49
CA TYR A 649 -5.93 -30.39 1.05
C TYR A 649 -7.14 -31.21 0.59
N THR A 650 -7.87 -30.67 -0.37
CA THR A 650 -8.82 -31.42 -1.19
C THR A 650 -8.63 -31.07 -2.66
N GLY A 651 -8.81 -32.06 -3.54
CA GLY A 651 -8.66 -31.85 -4.98
C GLY A 651 -9.67 -30.86 -5.58
N ALA A 652 -10.71 -30.49 -4.83
CA ALA A 652 -11.76 -29.55 -5.23
C ALA A 652 -11.70 -28.20 -4.49
N ALA A 653 -10.77 -28.01 -3.54
CA ALA A 653 -10.63 -26.75 -2.83
C ALA A 653 -10.07 -25.64 -3.72
N ASP A 654 -10.62 -24.44 -3.52
CA ASP A 654 -10.12 -23.20 -4.10
C ASP A 654 -8.85 -22.73 -3.37
N LEU A 655 -8.09 -21.83 -4.01
CA LEU A 655 -6.75 -21.45 -3.55
C LEU A 655 -6.74 -20.80 -2.15
N TYR A 656 -7.75 -20.01 -1.82
CA TYR A 656 -7.84 -19.32 -0.52
C TYR A 656 -7.90 -20.28 0.67
N VAL A 657 -8.32 -21.53 0.49
CA VAL A 657 -8.36 -22.57 1.55
C VAL A 657 -6.97 -22.83 2.11
N TYR A 658 -5.96 -22.86 1.24
CA TYR A 658 -4.56 -23.09 1.64
C TYR A 658 -3.95 -21.86 2.32
N PHE A 659 -4.43 -20.66 1.98
CA PHE A 659 -4.05 -19.43 2.67
C PHE A 659 -4.52 -19.43 4.13
N TYR A 660 -5.69 -19.99 4.46
CA TYR A 660 -6.12 -20.11 5.86
C TYR A 660 -5.16 -20.96 6.70
N GLU A 661 -4.83 -22.16 6.22
CA GLU A 661 -3.89 -23.03 6.93
C GLU A 661 -2.51 -22.36 7.04
N ARG A 662 -2.03 -21.74 5.95
CA ARG A 662 -0.75 -21.01 5.96
C ARG A 662 -0.78 -19.81 6.92
N GLY A 663 -1.85 -19.04 6.95
CA GLY A 663 -2.00 -17.88 7.82
C GLY A 663 -1.94 -18.29 9.30
N LEU A 664 -2.62 -19.39 9.67
CA LEU A 664 -2.55 -19.95 11.02
C LEU A 664 -1.14 -20.48 11.36
N GLN A 665 -0.44 -21.10 10.42
CA GLN A 665 0.95 -21.57 10.61
C GLN A 665 1.95 -20.42 10.83
N LEU A 666 1.67 -19.24 10.29
CA LEU A 666 2.54 -18.07 10.41
C LEU A 666 2.31 -17.29 11.72
N LEU A 667 1.25 -17.58 12.47
CA LEU A 667 0.92 -16.87 13.71
C LEU A 667 1.75 -17.33 14.91
N SER A 668 2.08 -16.36 15.76
CA SER A 668 2.56 -16.62 17.11
C SER A 668 1.46 -17.27 17.97
N PRO A 669 1.80 -17.89 19.11
CA PRO A 669 0.79 -18.38 20.06
C PRO A 669 -0.13 -17.23 20.53
N ASN A 670 -1.45 -17.45 20.47
CA ASN A 670 -2.50 -16.43 20.70
C ASN A 670 -2.59 -15.32 19.65
N GLY A 671 -1.87 -15.44 18.52
CA GLY A 671 -1.99 -14.53 17.40
C GLY A 671 -3.37 -14.56 16.74
N ILE A 672 -3.72 -13.50 16.03
CA ILE A 672 -5.04 -13.27 15.43
C ILE A 672 -4.98 -13.41 13.92
N HIS A 673 -5.80 -14.30 13.38
CA HIS A 673 -5.99 -14.52 11.94
C HIS A 673 -7.26 -13.83 11.46
N THR A 674 -7.19 -12.89 10.52
CA THR A 674 -8.37 -12.16 10.02
C THR A 674 -8.42 -12.09 8.50
N PHE A 675 -9.28 -12.88 7.85
CA PHE A 675 -9.46 -12.88 6.39
C PHE A 675 -10.88 -12.57 5.95
N ILE A 676 -10.99 -11.96 4.76
CA ILE A 676 -12.22 -11.90 3.98
C ILE A 676 -12.16 -12.91 2.84
N CYS A 677 -13.06 -13.90 2.86
CA CYS A 677 -13.08 -14.99 1.87
C CYS A 677 -14.51 -15.39 1.49
N SER A 678 -14.66 -16.22 0.45
CA SER A 678 -15.95 -16.85 0.13
C SER A 678 -16.50 -17.65 1.31
N ASN A 679 -17.81 -17.59 1.54
CA ASN A 679 -18.52 -18.46 2.49
C ASN A 679 -18.49 -19.96 2.12
N SER A 680 -18.05 -20.31 0.91
CA SER A 680 -18.14 -21.68 0.37
C SER A 680 -17.42 -22.73 1.22
N TRP A 681 -16.40 -22.36 1.99
CA TRP A 681 -15.72 -23.32 2.88
C TRP A 681 -16.55 -23.72 4.10
N LEU A 682 -17.60 -22.98 4.44
CA LEU A 682 -18.58 -23.33 5.48
C LEU A 682 -19.69 -24.24 4.95
N ASP A 683 -20.12 -24.02 3.71
CA ASP A 683 -21.34 -24.63 3.15
C ASP A 683 -21.08 -25.84 2.23
N VAL A 684 -19.85 -26.01 1.73
CA VAL A 684 -19.50 -27.03 0.74
C VAL A 684 -18.53 -28.08 1.31
N ASN A 685 -18.73 -29.35 0.96
CA ASN A 685 -17.98 -30.50 1.47
C ASN A 685 -16.44 -30.38 1.35
N TYR A 686 -15.91 -29.65 0.37
CA TYR A 686 -14.46 -29.48 0.23
C TYR A 686 -13.85 -28.68 1.40
N GLY A 687 -14.67 -27.90 2.12
CA GLY A 687 -14.26 -27.10 3.26
C GLY A 687 -14.18 -27.87 4.59
N ALA A 688 -14.71 -29.10 4.66
CA ALA A 688 -14.71 -29.89 5.90
C ALA A 688 -13.30 -30.09 6.51
N PRO A 689 -12.24 -30.37 5.73
CA PRO A 689 -10.88 -30.44 6.27
C PRO A 689 -10.38 -29.12 6.84
N LEU A 690 -10.74 -27.98 6.23
CA LEU A 690 -10.41 -26.66 6.77
C LEU A 690 -11.18 -26.37 8.05
N GLN A 691 -12.48 -26.66 8.10
CA GLN A 691 -13.28 -26.51 9.32
C GLN A 691 -12.69 -27.30 10.48
N LYS A 692 -12.30 -28.56 10.22
CA LYS A 692 -11.60 -29.39 11.19
C LYS A 692 -10.28 -28.77 11.63
N TYR A 693 -9.46 -28.32 10.67
CA TYR A 693 -8.18 -27.69 10.99
C TYR A 693 -8.35 -26.45 11.89
N VAL A 694 -9.35 -25.61 11.61
CA VAL A 694 -9.68 -24.45 12.43
C VAL A 694 -10.08 -24.88 13.84
N LEU A 695 -10.97 -25.87 13.98
CA LEU A 695 -11.41 -26.36 15.29
C LEU A 695 -10.26 -26.98 16.10
N ASP A 696 -9.31 -27.63 15.44
CA ASP A 696 -8.18 -28.31 16.09
C ASP A 696 -7.04 -27.35 16.49
N ASN A 697 -6.94 -26.17 15.86
CA ASN A 697 -5.79 -25.24 16.01
C ASN A 697 -6.18 -23.82 16.45
N THR A 698 -7.41 -23.60 16.89
CA THR A 698 -7.86 -22.28 17.39
C THR A 698 -8.59 -22.40 18.72
N VAL A 699 -8.57 -21.33 19.51
CA VAL A 699 -9.33 -21.24 20.78
C VAL A 699 -10.63 -20.46 20.66
N GLY A 700 -10.76 -19.67 19.60
CA GLY A 700 -11.94 -18.88 19.33
C GLY A 700 -12.05 -18.51 17.86
N ALA A 701 -13.28 -18.48 17.37
CA ALA A 701 -13.60 -18.07 16.01
C ALA A 701 -14.76 -17.08 16.02
N VAL A 702 -14.65 -16.00 15.26
CA VAL A 702 -15.75 -15.07 14.95
C VAL A 702 -15.93 -15.06 13.45
N ILE A 703 -17.12 -15.43 13.00
CA ILE A 703 -17.49 -15.48 11.59
C ILE A 703 -18.58 -14.44 11.34
N CYS A 704 -18.27 -13.42 10.56
CA CYS A 704 -19.18 -12.35 10.19
C CYS A 704 -19.68 -12.56 8.75
N HIS A 705 -20.99 -12.40 8.54
CA HIS A 705 -21.60 -12.43 7.21
C HIS A 705 -22.73 -11.40 7.10
N SER A 706 -23.00 -10.91 5.88
CA SER A 706 -24.13 -10.02 5.59
C SER A 706 -25.36 -10.78 5.05
N GLU A 707 -26.58 -10.32 5.38
CA GLU A 707 -27.88 -10.75 4.82
C GLU A 707 -28.32 -9.89 3.63
N ALA A 708 -27.90 -8.62 3.58
CA ALA A 708 -28.21 -7.71 2.47
C ALA A 708 -26.93 -7.43 1.67
N GLU A 709 -27.04 -7.56 0.35
CA GLU A 709 -26.03 -7.16 -0.63
C GLU A 709 -24.67 -7.89 -0.59
N ARG A 710 -23.98 -7.82 -1.73
CA ARG A 710 -22.69 -8.47 -1.99
C ARG A 710 -21.60 -7.47 -1.62
N GLU A 711 -20.59 -7.90 -0.88
CA GLU A 711 -19.50 -7.00 -0.43
C GLU A 711 -18.57 -6.56 -1.57
N PHE A 712 -18.60 -7.27 -2.69
CA PHE A 712 -17.91 -6.90 -3.92
C PHE A 712 -18.95 -6.78 -5.05
N GLU A 713 -19.15 -5.56 -5.58
CA GLU A 713 -20.12 -5.30 -6.65
C GLU A 713 -19.87 -6.14 -7.91
N SER A 714 -18.63 -6.57 -8.15
CA SER A 714 -18.18 -7.26 -9.37
C SER A 714 -18.00 -8.79 -9.24
N ALA A 715 -18.18 -9.37 -8.04
CA ALA A 715 -18.00 -10.80 -7.81
C ALA A 715 -19.35 -11.50 -7.53
N ASP A 716 -19.60 -12.63 -8.20
CA ASP A 716 -20.78 -13.48 -7.95
C ASP A 716 -20.61 -14.38 -6.71
N ILE A 717 -19.93 -13.91 -5.66
CA ILE A 717 -19.51 -14.72 -4.51
C ILE A 717 -19.97 -14.05 -3.22
N ASN A 718 -20.65 -14.80 -2.36
CA ASN A 718 -20.94 -14.37 -0.99
C ASN A 718 -19.67 -14.47 -0.16
N THR A 719 -19.34 -13.40 0.56
CA THR A 719 -18.13 -13.31 1.37
C THR A 719 -18.43 -13.27 2.85
N ILE A 720 -17.48 -13.76 3.63
CA ILE A 720 -17.47 -13.72 5.08
C ILE A 720 -16.16 -13.12 5.55
N VAL A 721 -16.20 -12.44 6.70
CA VAL A 721 -15.00 -12.07 7.45
C VAL A 721 -14.84 -13.09 8.58
N SER A 722 -13.67 -13.71 8.67
CA SER A 722 -13.34 -14.68 9.71
C SER A 722 -12.18 -14.18 10.56
N ILE A 723 -12.39 -14.09 11.87
CA ILE A 723 -11.38 -13.73 12.86
C ILE A 723 -11.15 -14.97 13.74
N LEU A 724 -9.94 -15.52 13.74
CA LEU A 724 -9.59 -16.75 14.46
C LEU A 724 -8.43 -16.46 15.40
N GLN A 725 -8.46 -17.02 16.61
CA GLN A 725 -7.36 -16.91 17.56
C GLN A 725 -6.56 -18.21 17.59
N ASN A 726 -5.28 -18.13 17.25
CA ASN A 726 -4.37 -19.28 17.22
C ASN A 726 -4.15 -19.85 18.62
N GLY A 727 -4.28 -21.17 18.78
CA GLY A 727 -4.06 -21.84 20.05
C GLY A 727 -4.73 -23.19 20.13
N THR A 728 -4.37 -23.98 21.15
CA THR A 728 -4.97 -25.31 21.35
C THR A 728 -6.36 -25.17 21.96
N PRO A 729 -7.43 -25.71 21.33
CA PRO A 729 -8.79 -25.62 21.83
C PRO A 729 -8.95 -26.29 23.21
N ASP A 730 -9.83 -25.72 24.01
CA ASP A 730 -10.26 -26.21 25.32
C ASP A 730 -11.78 -26.38 25.41
N ALA A 731 -12.30 -26.73 26.59
CA ALA A 731 -13.73 -26.92 26.80
C ALA A 731 -14.56 -25.63 26.66
N ASP A 732 -13.91 -24.46 26.79
CA ASP A 732 -14.55 -23.15 26.72
C ASP A 732 -14.45 -22.51 25.33
N SER A 733 -13.73 -23.16 24.40
CA SER A 733 -13.53 -22.70 23.03
C SER A 733 -14.84 -22.66 22.24
N ARG A 734 -15.11 -21.50 21.63
CA ARG A 734 -16.42 -21.15 21.04
C ARG A 734 -16.26 -20.47 19.69
N ALA A 735 -17.22 -20.73 18.81
CA ALA A 735 -17.41 -19.99 17.58
C ALA A 735 -18.62 -19.06 17.71
N ARG A 736 -18.43 -17.78 17.36
CA ARG A 736 -19.46 -16.75 17.29
C ARG A 736 -19.79 -16.47 15.83
N PHE A 737 -21.06 -16.57 15.47
CA PHE A 737 -21.57 -16.25 14.14
C PHE A 737 -22.33 -14.93 14.22
N LEU A 738 -21.84 -13.92 13.51
CA LEU A 738 -22.39 -12.59 13.46
C LEU A 738 -23.04 -12.36 12.10
N THR A 739 -24.32 -12.01 12.12
CA THR A 739 -25.12 -11.76 10.93
C THR A 739 -25.52 -10.29 10.88
N PHE A 740 -25.07 -9.57 9.86
CA PHE A 740 -25.42 -8.17 9.62
C PHE A 740 -26.58 -8.08 8.64
N LYS A 741 -27.54 -7.18 8.88
CA LYS A 741 -28.71 -6.97 7.99
C LYS A 741 -28.40 -6.15 6.75
N THR A 742 -27.27 -5.44 6.71
CA THR A 742 -26.94 -4.38 5.75
C THR A 742 -25.58 -4.63 5.11
N PHE A 743 -24.48 -4.37 5.80
CA PHE A 743 -23.11 -4.70 5.35
C PHE A 743 -22.25 -5.07 6.56
N ILE A 744 -21.16 -5.81 6.37
CA ILE A 744 -20.25 -6.14 7.48
C ILE A 744 -19.58 -4.84 7.98
N GLY A 745 -19.74 -4.57 9.28
CA GLY A 745 -19.20 -3.37 9.91
C GLY A 745 -20.20 -2.22 10.08
N ASP A 746 -21.49 -2.42 9.79
CA ASP A 746 -22.54 -1.44 10.15
C ASP A 746 -22.48 -1.15 11.66
N PRO A 747 -22.24 0.12 12.08
CA PRO A 747 -22.12 0.50 13.48
C PRO A 747 -23.44 0.35 14.26
N ASN A 748 -24.57 0.19 13.57
CA ASN A 748 -25.87 0.01 14.20
C ASN A 748 -26.04 -1.42 14.76
N LEU A 749 -25.88 -1.55 16.07
CA LEU A 749 -26.05 -2.82 16.81
C LEU A 749 -27.43 -3.47 16.62
N GLU A 750 -28.49 -2.72 16.28
CA GLU A 750 -29.82 -3.26 15.99
C GLU A 750 -29.89 -4.05 14.67
N ASN A 751 -28.86 -3.92 13.82
CA ASN A 751 -28.70 -4.62 12.56
C ASN A 751 -27.84 -5.88 12.68
N ARG A 752 -27.42 -6.27 13.89
CA ARG A 752 -26.56 -7.44 14.12
C ARG A 752 -27.31 -8.53 14.90
N ARG A 753 -27.25 -9.78 14.42
CA ARG A 753 -27.65 -10.98 15.16
C ARG A 753 -26.41 -11.79 15.51
N GLU A 754 -26.40 -12.39 16.70
CA GLU A 754 -25.28 -13.20 17.18
C GLU A 754 -25.77 -14.59 17.59
N ARG A 755 -25.03 -15.62 17.16
CA ARG A 755 -25.22 -17.01 17.59
C ARG A 755 -23.88 -17.58 18.03
N THR A 756 -23.84 -18.24 19.18
CA THR A 756 -22.61 -18.84 19.72
C THR A 756 -22.78 -20.34 19.83
N ARG A 757 -21.75 -21.10 19.44
CA ARG A 757 -21.68 -22.56 19.58
C ARG A 757 -20.33 -22.97 20.14
N THR A 758 -20.30 -24.06 20.90
CA THR A 758 -19.02 -24.64 21.37
C THR A 758 -18.37 -25.45 20.26
N TYR A 759 -17.04 -25.60 20.32
CA TYR A 759 -16.31 -26.43 19.35
C TYR A 759 -16.75 -27.90 19.40
N THR A 760 -17.11 -28.38 20.60
CA THR A 760 -17.64 -29.74 20.79
C THR A 760 -18.98 -29.93 20.06
N GLU A 761 -19.89 -28.96 20.14
CA GLU A 761 -21.17 -29.01 19.41
C GLU A 761 -20.98 -29.00 17.90
N LEU A 762 -20.04 -28.20 17.40
CA LEU A 762 -19.72 -28.12 15.97
C LEU A 762 -19.11 -29.42 15.45
N ALA A 763 -18.16 -29.99 16.18
CA ALA A 763 -17.56 -31.28 15.82
C ALA A 763 -18.61 -32.40 15.78
N GLN A 764 -19.53 -32.43 16.75
CA GLN A 764 -20.62 -33.42 16.80
C GLN A 764 -21.62 -33.24 15.66
N ALA A 765 -21.95 -31.99 15.30
CA ALA A 765 -22.87 -31.69 14.19
C ALA A 765 -22.29 -32.18 12.85
N GLY A 766 -21.01 -31.93 12.58
CA GLY A 766 -20.34 -32.43 11.36
C GLY A 766 -20.36 -33.95 11.25
N THR A 767 -20.15 -34.68 12.36
CA THR A 767 -20.25 -36.15 12.37
C THR A 767 -21.66 -36.70 12.16
N ARG A 768 -22.72 -35.92 12.41
CA ARG A 768 -24.11 -36.38 12.24
C ARG A 768 -24.65 -36.19 10.83
N ASP A 769 -24.21 -35.15 10.12
CA ASP A 769 -24.76 -34.80 8.81
C ASP A 769 -23.94 -35.31 7.61
N ASN A 770 -22.80 -35.97 7.83
CA ASN A 770 -21.89 -36.43 6.76
C ASN A 770 -21.57 -35.29 5.76
N LYS A 771 -21.51 -34.06 6.29
CA LYS A 771 -21.24 -32.80 5.59
C LYS A 771 -20.06 -32.10 6.21
#